data_AF-A0AAN1UE04-F1
#
_entry.id   AF-A0AAN1UE04-F1
#
_cell.length_a   1.000
_cell.length_b   1.000
_cell.length_c   1.000
_cell.angle_alpha   90.00
_cell.angle_beta   90.00
_cell.angle_gamma   90.00
#
_symmetry.space_group_name_H-M   'P 1'
#
loop_
_entity.id
_entity.type
_entity.pdbx_description
1 polymer ?
#
loop_
_entity_poly.entity_id
_entity_poly.type
_entity_poly.pdbx_seq_one_letter_code
_entity_poly.pdbx_strand_id
1 'polypeptide(L)'
;MIRTFVISGILLLITACGGGSSGDNTSTAPPSSRDLSVELGQDLFHNANDTIELVPQYQHDSAFPPTFQWRQTEGPSLDASPFNQKSLKFTLPSVAVETTVAFELTLTDAQGNQAQDTIRITIKPTPQPDNLPPTVQAGSPFSVEEGAFADGLSVTARDEDGQIEKIEWRQTGGPTVALSNVNSANPKFKAPLVDNDTDLVFSVTVTDNLGATAQDQQIVTVQDSALNQRPQVSVGEDKAVVEGTDVTLTAHATDADGNIVAYRWRQLSGPSVTLNGATQANVTFSVPTQWTQGDSIGLMVTVTDNQGGIGNARITLAITAAEHSFNAIEYLDPELKRCVDQHRTLKGWQNTLEVTELDCASSFQINTSRDLVHFTNLAKLTIKSRLFTDFSSDHVPNIERLSFQGSALKTLDFSGNKSLRSLTLVSINTLQSLALSQNFALTQLTVNGSQIADLDLSQQIALQSLSLHMARLNQLQLANMPDLTTLKITGTQLNQFIAPSLPQLRTLNVSDNKLQTLGVTELPALTALYAGNNALTELSLANNLALTDVRVSKNPLSTLNIRPLLELERLEISETDLTTIDFSQSQKIAALLAGNSTQLRTLHGPLLPIKEIDLSHTRVTDIDFNQLQEGMVLIGASGKGLTQFNAARYPNLRTLYIADNALTSLTLSHNPQLLLLDAKNNQLAQLDLSANPELADLDAAHNRLTSVQLAEGSRLSFIVLSHNQLKDVDLSPAVNVFDVEVQNNPLVNIELSGLRQLRTLDVSNSDLVDLDTPTAASFWCLRAENNRFSTQLLEQLALFDQMLGKVFLTTPMSKSTLNDECHAHL
;
A
#
# COMPACT_ATOMS: atom_id res chain seq x y z
N MET A 1 -20.88 24.60 10.50
CA MET A 1 -19.58 25.23 10.83
C MET A 1 -19.78 26.74 10.80
N ILE A 2 -19.96 27.39 11.96
CA ILE A 2 -20.15 28.85 12.08
C ILE A 2 -19.37 29.32 13.31
N ARG A 3 -18.62 30.42 13.18
CA ARG A 3 -18.00 31.16 14.30
C ARG A 3 -18.84 32.39 14.61
N THR A 4 -18.95 32.77 15.88
CA THR A 4 -19.20 34.16 16.28
C THR A 4 -18.54 34.41 17.64
N PHE A 5 -17.73 35.46 17.74
CA PHE A 5 -17.15 35.93 19.00
C PHE A 5 -18.08 36.93 19.67
N VAL A 6 -18.14 36.92 21.00
CA VAL A 6 -18.38 38.11 21.83
C VAL A 6 -17.44 38.02 23.04
N ILE A 7 -16.76 39.12 23.37
CA ILE A 7 -15.84 39.22 24.51
C ILE A 7 -16.52 40.00 25.63
N SER A 8 -16.45 39.50 26.86
CA SER A 8 -16.41 40.32 28.08
C SER A 8 -15.81 39.48 29.20
N GLY A 9 -14.85 40.03 29.96
CA GLY A 9 -14.17 39.32 31.05
C GLY A 9 -14.54 39.86 32.43
N ILE A 10 -14.13 39.14 33.49
CA ILE A 10 -13.88 39.66 34.84
C ILE A 10 -13.05 38.64 35.66
N LEU A 11 -12.54 39.08 36.81
CA LEU A 11 -11.39 38.54 37.56
C LEU A 11 -11.72 37.44 38.60
N LEU A 12 -10.66 36.69 38.97
CA LEU A 12 -10.37 36.04 40.28
C LEU A 12 -10.96 34.66 40.67
N LEU A 13 -10.00 33.78 41.06
CA LEU A 13 -9.98 32.80 42.16
C LEU A 13 -11.05 31.69 42.30
N ILE A 14 -10.59 30.43 42.19
CA ILE A 14 -11.12 29.29 42.95
C ILE A 14 -9.94 28.42 43.46
N THR A 15 -10.02 27.94 44.70
CA THR A 15 -9.14 26.91 45.29
C THR A 15 -9.95 25.73 45.83
N ALA A 16 -9.39 24.51 45.70
CA ALA A 16 -9.82 23.27 46.37
C ALA A 16 -8.60 22.30 46.34
N CYS A 17 -8.10 21.70 47.43
CA CYS A 17 -8.72 20.70 48.34
C CYS A 17 -9.32 19.52 47.57
N GLY A 18 -9.00 18.24 47.79
CA GLY A 18 -8.31 17.48 48.86
C GLY A 18 -8.92 16.06 48.83
N GLY A 19 -8.46 14.98 49.48
CA GLY A 19 -7.33 14.65 50.35
C GLY A 19 -7.52 13.17 50.81
N GLY A 20 -6.57 12.53 51.50
CA GLY A 20 -6.75 11.13 51.98
C GLY A 20 -5.59 10.63 52.86
N SER A 21 -5.88 9.78 53.85
CA SER A 21 -4.91 9.40 54.91
C SER A 21 -5.26 8.09 55.62
N SER A 22 -4.23 7.37 56.09
CA SER A 22 -4.31 6.35 57.15
C SER A 22 -2.92 6.10 57.79
N GLY A 23 -2.84 6.04 59.13
CA GLY A 23 -1.65 5.54 59.86
C GLY A 23 -1.51 4.01 59.80
N ASP A 24 -0.64 3.32 60.55
CA ASP A 24 0.12 3.66 61.79
C ASP A 24 1.20 2.54 62.00
N ASN A 25 2.13 2.43 62.96
CA ASN A 25 2.51 3.10 64.23
C ASN A 25 4.00 2.76 64.57
N THR A 26 4.51 3.22 65.72
CA THR A 26 5.68 2.75 66.52
C THR A 26 7.13 3.20 66.20
N SER A 27 7.84 3.41 67.32
CA SER A 27 9.31 3.41 67.55
C SER A 27 10.01 4.77 67.74
N THR A 28 11.01 4.79 68.64
CA THR A 28 11.58 6.01 69.23
C THR A 28 13.08 6.16 68.99
N ALA A 29 13.45 7.24 68.26
CA ALA A 29 14.77 7.89 68.23
C ALA A 29 15.98 7.09 67.66
N PRO A 30 17.08 7.76 67.23
CA PRO A 30 17.19 9.12 66.70
C PRO A 30 17.87 9.18 65.30
N PRO A 31 17.42 10.11 64.44
CA PRO A 31 18.33 10.94 63.63
C PRO A 31 17.93 12.43 63.71
N SER A 32 18.73 13.42 63.34
CA SER A 32 20.14 13.48 62.89
C SER A 32 20.63 14.94 63.08
N SER A 33 21.89 15.23 62.74
CA SER A 33 22.25 16.57 62.26
C SER A 33 21.25 16.99 61.16
N ARG A 34 20.71 18.21 61.23
CA ARG A 34 20.06 18.82 60.05
C ARG A 34 21.11 19.58 59.27
N ASP A 35 21.75 18.84 58.37
CA ASP A 35 22.75 19.36 57.45
C ASP A 35 22.15 20.52 56.62
N LEU A 36 22.98 21.54 56.36
CA LEU A 36 22.58 22.77 55.68
C LEU A 36 21.94 22.42 54.33
N SER A 37 20.74 22.92 54.10
CA SER A 37 19.93 22.63 52.91
C SER A 37 19.17 23.86 52.45
N VAL A 38 19.04 24.04 51.13
CA VAL A 38 18.41 25.18 50.47
C VAL A 38 17.57 24.71 49.28
N GLU A 39 16.47 25.40 49.03
CA GLU A 39 15.47 25.11 47.98
C GLU A 39 14.92 26.45 47.47
N LEU A 40 14.98 26.64 46.14
CA LEU A 40 14.49 27.82 45.43
C LEU A 40 13.12 27.62 44.81
N GLY A 41 12.67 26.37 44.62
CA GLY A 41 11.42 26.01 43.98
C GLY A 41 11.54 25.75 42.48
N GLN A 42 10.38 25.53 41.84
CA GLN A 42 10.32 25.17 40.42
C GLN A 42 10.64 26.35 39.49
N ASP A 43 11.21 26.05 38.32
CA ASP A 43 11.51 27.01 37.26
C ASP A 43 10.30 27.90 36.89
N LEU A 44 10.55 29.19 36.72
CA LEU A 44 9.52 30.23 36.62
C LEU A 44 9.30 30.69 35.16
N PHE A 45 8.08 31.09 34.83
CA PHE A 45 7.70 31.60 33.50
C PHE A 45 7.06 32.98 33.64
N HIS A 46 7.74 34.01 33.14
CA HIS A 46 7.37 35.42 33.34
C HIS A 46 7.44 36.23 32.04
N ASN A 47 6.85 37.41 32.04
CA ASN A 47 6.94 38.33 30.91
C ASN A 47 8.17 39.24 31.03
N ALA A 48 8.63 39.74 29.89
CA ALA A 48 9.52 40.90 29.82
C ALA A 48 9.05 42.05 30.74
N ASN A 49 9.98 42.64 31.48
CA ASN A 49 9.77 43.74 32.44
C ASN A 49 9.00 43.39 33.74
N ASP A 50 8.72 42.11 34.02
CA ASP A 50 8.27 41.68 35.34
C ASP A 50 9.41 41.87 36.39
N THR A 51 9.09 42.43 37.55
CA THR A 51 10.01 42.48 38.71
C THR A 51 9.86 41.22 39.55
N ILE A 52 10.93 40.42 39.64
CA ILE A 52 10.98 39.16 40.38
C ILE A 52 11.78 39.35 41.67
N GLU A 53 11.34 38.70 42.75
CA GLU A 53 12.10 38.55 43.99
C GLU A 53 12.18 37.07 44.38
N LEU A 54 13.38 36.48 44.28
CA LEU A 54 13.65 35.10 44.64
C LEU A 54 13.88 35.02 46.16
N VAL A 55 13.13 34.16 46.86
CA VAL A 55 13.19 34.01 48.33
C VAL A 55 13.40 32.54 48.70
N PRO A 56 14.60 32.14 49.16
CA PRO A 56 14.95 30.74 49.40
C PRO A 56 14.29 30.21 50.67
N GLN A 57 13.84 28.96 50.61
CA GLN A 57 13.59 28.15 51.80
C GLN A 57 14.89 27.42 52.17
N TYR A 58 15.23 27.36 53.45
CA TYR A 58 16.43 26.67 53.92
C TYR A 58 16.29 26.20 55.36
N GLN A 59 17.10 25.21 55.73
CA GLN A 59 17.19 24.69 57.10
C GLN A 59 18.64 24.72 57.58
N HIS A 60 18.86 25.12 58.84
CA HIS A 60 20.15 25.12 59.52
C HIS A 60 19.96 24.89 61.02
N ASP A 61 20.93 24.23 61.66
CA ASP A 61 20.92 23.92 63.11
C ASP A 61 21.78 24.91 63.94
N SER A 62 22.27 25.98 63.30
CA SER A 62 23.17 26.99 63.89
C SER A 62 22.42 28.16 64.52
N ALA A 63 22.85 28.59 65.72
CA ALA A 63 22.36 29.80 66.38
C ALA A 63 22.72 31.11 65.65
N PHE A 64 23.62 31.06 64.67
CA PHE A 64 23.92 32.15 63.75
C PHE A 64 23.33 31.85 62.37
N PRO A 65 22.72 32.84 61.67
CA PRO A 65 22.19 32.63 60.33
C PRO A 65 23.32 32.36 59.32
N PRO A 66 23.06 31.54 58.29
CA PRO A 66 24.02 31.35 57.20
C PRO A 66 24.21 32.64 56.39
N THR A 67 25.36 32.77 55.72
CA THR A 67 25.56 33.79 54.68
C THR A 67 24.94 33.33 53.37
N PHE A 68 24.53 34.30 52.54
CA PHE A 68 23.93 34.09 51.23
C PHE A 68 24.89 34.62 50.17
N GLN A 69 25.10 33.86 49.10
CA GLN A 69 25.82 34.31 47.93
C GLN A 69 25.13 33.82 46.65
N TRP A 70 24.47 34.75 45.98
CA TRP A 70 23.83 34.53 44.69
C TRP A 70 24.82 34.72 43.55
N ARG A 71 24.58 34.03 42.44
CA ARG A 71 25.35 34.14 41.20
C ARG A 71 24.43 33.89 40.02
N GLN A 72 24.44 34.79 39.04
CA GLN A 72 23.83 34.51 37.74
C GLN A 72 24.71 33.50 36.99
N THR A 73 24.10 32.41 36.50
CA THR A 73 24.79 31.31 35.82
C THR A 73 24.42 31.20 34.34
N GLU A 74 23.27 31.73 33.92
CA GLU A 74 22.78 31.68 32.53
C GLU A 74 22.02 32.96 32.15
N GLY A 75 21.95 33.27 30.85
CA GLY A 75 21.18 34.38 30.28
C GLY A 75 21.87 35.76 30.27
N PRO A 76 21.19 36.80 29.74
CA PRO A 76 21.70 38.17 29.72
C PRO A 76 21.91 38.74 31.13
N SER A 77 23.01 39.47 31.35
CA SER A 77 23.38 39.99 32.68
C SER A 77 22.34 40.97 33.23
N LEU A 78 21.86 40.71 34.46
CA LEU A 78 20.86 41.55 35.15
C LEU A 78 21.49 42.39 36.26
N ASP A 79 21.00 43.62 36.46
CA ASP A 79 21.33 44.44 37.63
C ASP A 79 20.53 43.97 38.85
N ALA A 80 21.00 42.85 39.42
CA ALA A 80 20.43 42.17 40.57
C ALA A 80 21.28 42.46 41.82
N SER A 81 21.43 43.73 42.19
CA SER A 81 22.33 44.15 43.27
C SER A 81 21.61 44.40 44.61
N PRO A 82 22.18 43.97 45.77
CA PRO A 82 23.43 43.24 45.96
C PRO A 82 23.22 41.73 46.18
N PHE A 83 24.04 40.92 45.48
CA PHE A 83 24.01 39.44 45.46
C PHE A 83 24.29 38.70 46.80
N ASN A 84 24.40 39.40 47.94
CA ASN A 84 24.71 38.80 49.24
C ASN A 84 23.55 38.89 50.26
N GLN A 85 22.32 39.15 49.78
CA GLN A 85 21.12 39.22 50.62
C GLN A 85 20.33 37.90 50.61
N LYS A 86 19.44 37.75 51.59
CA LYS A 86 18.57 36.57 51.73
C LYS A 86 17.64 36.40 50.52
N SER A 87 17.05 37.47 50.01
CA SER A 87 16.35 37.47 48.73
C SER A 87 17.18 38.16 47.65
N LEU A 88 16.95 37.79 46.38
CA LEU A 88 17.53 38.46 45.22
C LEU A 88 16.40 39.08 44.39
N LYS A 89 16.48 40.39 44.16
CA LYS A 89 15.44 41.15 43.47
C LYS A 89 15.99 41.85 42.22
N PHE A 90 15.28 41.71 41.11
CA PHE A 90 15.64 42.28 39.81
C PHE A 90 14.41 42.43 38.91
N THR A 91 14.56 43.13 37.79
CA THR A 91 13.52 43.22 36.76
C THR A 91 14.01 42.54 35.49
N LEU A 92 13.15 41.73 34.86
CA LEU A 92 13.49 41.01 33.63
C LEU A 92 13.63 41.98 32.45
N PRO A 93 14.62 41.80 31.57
CA PRO A 93 14.78 42.64 30.38
C PRO A 93 13.66 42.41 29.37
N SER A 94 13.46 43.37 28.48
CA SER A 94 12.69 43.15 27.25
C SER A 94 13.47 42.25 26.29
N VAL A 95 12.82 41.22 25.76
CA VAL A 95 13.41 40.21 24.86
C VAL A 95 12.53 40.04 23.63
N ALA A 96 13.15 39.85 22.46
CA ALA A 96 12.44 39.69 21.18
C ALA A 96 12.04 38.22 20.89
N VAL A 97 12.66 37.27 21.58
CA VAL A 97 12.35 35.82 21.54
C VAL A 97 12.38 35.26 22.96
N GLU A 98 11.76 34.10 23.17
CA GLU A 98 11.77 33.44 24.48
C GLU A 98 13.22 33.16 24.94
N THR A 99 13.56 33.64 26.14
CA THR A 99 14.94 33.72 26.64
C THR A 99 15.02 33.25 28.08
N THR A 100 15.98 32.38 28.42
CA THR A 100 16.16 31.86 29.78
C THR A 100 17.27 32.58 30.53
N VAL A 101 17.05 32.85 31.81
CA VAL A 101 18.04 33.32 32.80
C VAL A 101 18.10 32.29 33.94
N ALA A 102 19.28 32.03 34.50
CA ALA A 102 19.43 31.13 35.66
C ALA A 102 20.25 31.77 36.79
N PHE A 103 19.87 31.44 38.03
CA PHE A 103 20.52 31.90 39.25
C PHE A 103 20.83 30.72 40.18
N GLU A 104 22.09 30.65 40.61
CA GLU A 104 22.63 29.75 41.63
C GLU A 104 22.68 30.51 42.96
N LEU A 105 22.19 29.90 44.04
CA LEU A 105 22.38 30.38 45.42
C LEU A 105 23.29 29.42 46.17
N THR A 106 24.36 29.94 46.76
CA THR A 106 25.16 29.25 47.77
C THR A 106 24.82 29.79 49.15
N LEU A 107 24.47 28.91 50.10
CA LEU A 107 24.50 29.19 51.53
C LEU A 107 25.81 28.72 52.13
N THR A 108 26.31 29.42 53.16
CA THR A 108 27.42 28.94 54.01
C THR A 108 27.07 29.13 55.49
N ASP A 109 27.23 28.10 56.31
CA ASP A 109 27.00 28.20 57.76
C ASP A 109 28.21 28.76 58.54
N ALA A 110 28.07 28.89 59.87
CA ALA A 110 29.12 29.41 60.74
C ALA A 110 30.30 28.44 60.97
N GLN A 111 30.20 27.21 60.45
CA GLN A 111 31.22 26.16 60.51
C GLN A 111 31.96 26.02 59.17
N GLY A 112 31.42 26.60 58.09
CA GLY A 112 31.97 26.57 56.74
C GLY A 112 31.33 25.53 55.82
N ASN A 113 30.27 24.83 56.25
CA ASN A 113 29.54 23.91 55.38
C ASN A 113 28.71 24.71 54.36
N GLN A 114 28.54 24.17 53.15
CA GLN A 114 27.83 24.84 52.07
C GLN A 114 26.68 24.00 51.51
N ALA A 115 25.64 24.69 51.08
CA ALA A 115 24.50 24.12 50.35
C ALA A 115 24.21 24.99 49.13
N GLN A 116 23.85 24.36 48.01
CA GLN A 116 23.63 25.05 46.73
C GLN A 116 22.35 24.57 46.06
N ASP A 117 21.67 25.49 45.38
CA ASP A 117 20.53 25.20 44.51
C ASP A 117 20.47 26.22 43.35
N THR A 118 19.76 25.90 42.26
CA THR A 118 19.69 26.71 41.03
C THR A 118 18.29 26.73 40.43
N ILE A 119 17.77 27.92 40.18
CA ILE A 119 16.46 28.15 39.54
C ILE A 119 16.62 28.82 38.17
N ARG A 120 15.79 28.43 37.19
CA ARG A 120 15.67 29.09 35.89
C ARG A 120 14.40 29.91 35.79
N ILE A 121 14.47 30.93 34.94
CA ILE A 121 13.39 31.86 34.65
C ILE A 121 13.33 32.04 33.14
N THR A 122 12.24 31.58 32.53
CA THR A 122 11.97 31.75 31.10
C THR A 122 11.17 33.04 30.89
N ILE A 123 11.78 33.99 30.17
CA ILE A 123 11.23 35.29 29.83
C ILE A 123 10.49 35.18 28.50
N LYS A 124 9.19 35.47 28.51
CA LYS A 124 8.37 35.56 27.30
C LYS A 124 8.57 36.90 26.60
N PRO A 125 8.64 36.92 25.25
CA PRO A 125 8.83 38.15 24.49
C PRO A 125 7.63 39.09 24.63
N THR A 126 7.91 40.39 24.58
CA THR A 126 6.87 41.42 24.62
C THR A 126 6.28 41.59 23.22
N PRO A 127 4.94 41.54 23.03
CA PRO A 127 4.35 41.85 21.73
C PRO A 127 4.58 43.34 21.42
N GLN A 128 5.30 43.61 20.33
CA GLN A 128 5.25 44.91 19.67
C GLN A 128 3.87 45.12 19.02
N PRO A 129 3.43 46.36 18.76
CA PRO A 129 2.32 46.59 17.84
C PRO A 129 2.67 46.00 16.47
N ASP A 130 1.70 45.32 15.84
CA ASP A 130 1.82 44.85 14.47
C ASP A 130 1.92 46.05 13.51
N ASN A 131 3.00 46.12 12.73
CA ASN A 131 3.21 47.14 11.70
C ASN A 131 2.13 47.02 10.61
N LEU A 132 1.41 48.11 10.31
CA LEU A 132 0.37 48.09 9.29
C LEU A 132 0.99 48.26 7.88
N PRO A 133 0.68 47.39 6.91
CA PRO A 133 1.20 47.54 5.56
C PRO A 133 0.64 48.83 4.91
N PRO A 134 1.45 49.57 4.13
CA PRO A 134 1.04 50.86 3.57
C PRO A 134 -0.13 50.70 2.61
N THR A 135 -1.03 51.68 2.60
CA THR A 135 -2.09 51.76 1.58
C THR A 135 -1.46 52.18 0.25
N VAL A 136 -1.61 51.36 -0.78
CA VAL A 136 -1.08 51.59 -2.14
C VAL A 136 -2.23 51.73 -3.11
N GLN A 137 -2.15 52.71 -4.00
CA GLN A 137 -3.02 52.88 -5.15
C GLN A 137 -2.17 53.23 -6.37
N ALA A 138 -2.23 52.38 -7.40
CA ALA A 138 -1.64 52.64 -8.70
C ALA A 138 -2.53 53.57 -9.54
N GLY A 139 -1.97 54.15 -10.60
CA GLY A 139 -2.71 55.01 -11.51
C GLY A 139 -3.80 54.25 -12.27
N SER A 140 -4.82 54.97 -12.73
CA SER A 140 -5.83 54.38 -13.61
C SER A 140 -5.19 53.86 -14.92
N PRO A 141 -5.76 52.82 -15.55
CA PRO A 141 -5.30 52.35 -16.86
C PRO A 141 -5.30 53.47 -17.91
N PHE A 142 -4.31 53.44 -18.80
CA PHE A 142 -4.20 54.40 -19.92
C PHE A 142 -3.70 53.72 -21.18
N SER A 143 -3.82 54.41 -22.32
CA SER A 143 -3.35 53.92 -23.62
C SER A 143 -2.22 54.79 -24.16
N VAL A 144 -1.34 54.20 -24.97
CA VAL A 144 -0.21 54.89 -25.60
C VAL A 144 0.06 54.31 -26.99
N GLU A 145 0.31 55.14 -27.99
CA GLU A 145 0.73 54.68 -29.32
C GLU A 145 2.06 53.92 -29.23
N GLU A 146 2.21 52.85 -30.01
CA GLU A 146 3.44 52.07 -30.06
C GLU A 146 4.67 52.92 -30.42
N GLY A 147 5.83 52.58 -29.86
CA GLY A 147 7.06 53.34 -30.06
C GLY A 147 7.06 54.78 -29.49
N ALA A 148 5.96 55.31 -28.95
CA ALA A 148 5.95 56.59 -28.23
C ALA A 148 6.58 56.46 -26.83
N PHE A 149 6.76 57.58 -26.13
CA PHE A 149 7.17 57.57 -24.72
C PHE A 149 5.94 57.65 -23.80
N ALA A 150 5.79 56.64 -22.95
CA ALA A 150 4.74 56.55 -21.95
C ALA A 150 5.22 57.12 -20.60
N ASP A 151 4.43 58.01 -20.02
CA ASP A 151 4.70 58.59 -18.70
C ASP A 151 3.47 58.71 -17.76
N GLY A 152 2.36 58.06 -18.12
CA GLY A 152 1.16 57.94 -17.28
C GLY A 152 1.27 56.90 -16.15
N LEU A 153 2.40 56.20 -15.99
CA LEU A 153 2.60 55.32 -14.84
C LEU A 153 2.74 56.16 -13.56
N SER A 154 1.97 55.80 -12.54
CA SER A 154 1.94 56.52 -11.27
C SER A 154 1.58 55.59 -10.11
N VAL A 155 2.14 55.85 -8.94
CA VAL A 155 1.67 55.27 -7.67
C VAL A 155 1.52 56.37 -6.63
N THR A 156 0.42 56.33 -5.89
CA THR A 156 0.25 57.04 -4.63
C THR A 156 0.21 56.03 -3.50
N ALA A 157 1.07 56.22 -2.50
CA ALA A 157 1.09 55.38 -1.31
C ALA A 157 1.02 56.24 -0.06
N ARG A 158 0.35 55.72 0.98
CA ARG A 158 0.27 56.34 2.30
C ARG A 158 0.37 55.28 3.38
N ASP A 159 1.20 55.59 4.36
CA ASP A 159 1.38 54.86 5.60
C ASP A 159 0.51 55.50 6.71
N GLU A 160 0.12 54.71 7.73
CA GLU A 160 -0.67 55.17 8.88
C GLU A 160 0.11 55.15 10.21
N ASP A 161 1.10 54.28 10.36
CA ASP A 161 1.99 54.17 11.54
C ASP A 161 3.49 54.37 11.24
N GLY A 162 3.91 54.32 9.97
CA GLY A 162 5.28 54.57 9.51
C GLY A 162 5.44 55.66 8.42
N GLN A 163 6.46 55.47 7.58
CA GLN A 163 6.73 56.21 6.34
C GLN A 163 7.18 55.25 5.23
N ILE A 164 6.86 55.58 3.97
CA ILE A 164 7.31 54.82 2.80
C ILE A 164 8.84 54.91 2.64
N GLU A 165 9.53 53.78 2.78
CA GLU A 165 10.97 53.66 2.53
C GLU A 165 11.26 53.36 1.04
N LYS A 166 10.45 52.50 0.41
CA LYS A 166 10.77 51.93 -0.89
C LYS A 166 9.55 51.85 -1.82
N ILE A 167 9.78 52.08 -3.10
CA ILE A 167 8.86 51.77 -4.21
C ILE A 167 9.65 50.91 -5.20
N GLU A 168 9.04 49.85 -5.75
CA GLU A 168 9.61 49.02 -6.81
C GLU A 168 8.54 48.61 -7.83
N TRP A 169 8.74 48.98 -9.09
CA TRP A 169 7.91 48.57 -10.22
C TRP A 169 8.46 47.33 -10.91
N ARG A 170 7.60 46.32 -11.09
CA ARG A 170 7.88 45.09 -11.84
C ARG A 170 6.82 44.88 -12.91
N GLN A 171 7.24 44.78 -14.18
CA GLN A 171 6.35 44.31 -15.23
C GLN A 171 6.02 42.83 -15.02
N THR A 172 4.73 42.50 -15.14
CA THR A 172 4.16 41.16 -14.89
C THR A 172 3.44 40.58 -16.10
N GLY A 173 3.05 41.41 -17.08
CA GLY A 173 2.43 40.99 -18.33
C GLY A 173 2.80 41.88 -19.53
N GLY A 174 2.61 41.35 -20.74
CA GLY A 174 2.93 42.02 -22.01
C GLY A 174 4.42 42.01 -22.39
N PRO A 175 4.78 42.47 -23.60
CA PRO A 175 6.17 42.60 -24.06
C PRO A 175 7.04 43.46 -23.14
N THR A 176 8.24 42.99 -22.78
CA THR A 176 9.10 43.63 -21.77
C THR A 176 9.62 45.02 -22.21
N VAL A 177 9.45 46.02 -21.35
CA VAL A 177 9.98 47.39 -21.55
C VAL A 177 11.06 47.76 -20.53
N ALA A 178 11.89 48.74 -20.85
CA ALA A 178 12.82 49.35 -19.92
C ALA A 178 12.18 50.57 -19.23
N LEU A 179 11.97 50.48 -17.91
CA LEU A 179 11.52 51.61 -17.08
C LEU A 179 12.71 52.54 -16.74
N SER A 180 12.50 53.85 -16.81
CA SER A 180 13.53 54.89 -16.62
C SER A 180 14.14 54.92 -15.21
N ASN A 181 13.33 54.57 -14.21
CA ASN A 181 13.74 54.30 -12.84
C ASN A 181 12.64 53.44 -12.19
N VAL A 182 12.94 52.16 -11.95
CA VAL A 182 12.02 51.20 -11.30
C VAL A 182 11.59 51.61 -9.89
N ASN A 183 12.33 52.51 -9.23
CA ASN A 183 12.05 52.97 -7.87
C ASN A 183 11.41 54.37 -7.81
N SER A 184 10.87 54.85 -8.94
CA SER A 184 10.16 56.14 -9.03
C SER A 184 8.67 55.98 -8.69
N ALA A 185 8.06 56.99 -8.08
CA ALA A 185 6.60 57.09 -8.03
C ALA A 185 5.97 57.25 -9.43
N ASN A 186 6.74 57.76 -10.40
CA ASN A 186 6.38 57.90 -11.80
C ASN A 186 7.53 57.40 -12.70
N PRO A 187 7.60 56.10 -13.02
CA PRO A 187 8.53 55.59 -14.02
C PRO A 187 8.06 55.96 -15.44
N LYS A 188 8.98 56.20 -16.37
CA LYS A 188 8.67 56.41 -17.79
C LYS A 188 9.24 55.26 -18.62
N PHE A 189 8.64 54.94 -19.75
CA PHE A 189 9.19 53.94 -20.68
C PHE A 189 8.95 54.34 -22.13
N LYS A 190 9.64 53.68 -23.07
CA LYS A 190 9.30 53.73 -24.48
C LYS A 190 8.41 52.54 -24.80
N ALA A 191 7.23 52.77 -25.35
CA ALA A 191 6.31 51.72 -25.74
C ALA A 191 6.98 50.75 -26.72
N PRO A 192 6.76 49.43 -26.57
CA PRO A 192 7.22 48.45 -27.55
C PRO A 192 6.45 48.67 -28.86
N LEU A 193 6.95 48.09 -29.95
CA LEU A 193 6.13 47.89 -31.15
C LEU A 193 5.24 46.67 -30.92
N VAL A 194 3.99 46.68 -31.37
CA VAL A 194 2.98 45.64 -31.10
C VAL A 194 2.11 45.36 -32.33
N ASP A 195 1.70 44.11 -32.53
CA ASP A 195 1.04 43.66 -33.77
C ASP A 195 -0.51 43.63 -33.65
N ASN A 196 -1.02 44.23 -32.57
CA ASN A 196 -2.40 44.61 -32.23
C ASN A 196 -2.38 45.31 -30.85
N ASP A 197 -3.47 45.98 -30.47
CA ASP A 197 -3.63 46.62 -29.15
C ASP A 197 -3.31 45.65 -28.00
N THR A 198 -2.19 45.88 -27.31
CA THR A 198 -1.56 44.93 -26.39
C THR A 198 -1.37 45.53 -25.00
N ASP A 199 -1.94 44.89 -23.98
CA ASP A 199 -1.78 45.31 -22.59
C ASP A 199 -0.41 44.95 -22.00
N LEU A 200 0.26 45.95 -21.43
CA LEU A 200 1.37 45.78 -20.50
C LEU A 200 0.82 45.88 -19.07
N VAL A 201 1.14 44.91 -18.22
CA VAL A 201 0.70 44.91 -16.82
C VAL A 201 1.90 45.19 -15.92
N PHE A 202 1.84 46.29 -15.15
CA PHE A 202 2.88 46.68 -14.21
C PHE A 202 2.35 46.55 -12.78
N SER A 203 3.00 45.73 -11.96
CA SER A 203 2.77 45.71 -10.52
C SER A 203 3.75 46.65 -9.84
N VAL A 204 3.25 47.47 -8.94
CA VAL A 204 4.07 48.25 -8.00
C VAL A 204 4.03 47.59 -6.64
N THR A 205 5.21 47.39 -6.04
CA THR A 205 5.36 47.05 -4.62
C THR A 205 5.84 48.29 -3.88
N VAL A 206 5.29 48.52 -2.70
CA VAL A 206 5.72 49.60 -1.81
C VAL A 206 6.04 49.01 -0.44
N THR A 207 7.12 49.49 0.18
CA THR A 207 7.62 49.05 1.50
C THR A 207 7.70 50.24 2.44
N ASP A 208 7.18 50.08 3.65
CA ASP A 208 7.37 51.04 4.74
C ASP A 208 8.73 50.86 5.45
N ASN A 209 9.10 51.83 6.30
CA ASN A 209 10.36 51.84 7.05
C ASN A 209 10.44 50.82 8.21
N LEU A 210 9.44 49.96 8.36
CA LEU A 210 9.38 48.86 9.33
C LEU A 210 9.29 47.48 8.63
N GLY A 211 9.24 47.46 7.29
CA GLY A 211 9.42 46.30 6.43
C GLY A 211 8.15 45.58 5.98
N ALA A 212 6.94 46.08 6.26
CA ALA A 212 5.74 45.53 5.65
C ALA A 212 5.57 46.05 4.20
N THR A 213 4.67 45.43 3.44
CA THR A 213 4.51 45.73 2.01
C THR A 213 3.06 45.63 1.55
N ALA A 214 2.75 46.39 0.51
CA ALA A 214 1.52 46.27 -0.26
C ALA A 214 1.80 46.41 -1.76
N GLN A 215 0.84 45.94 -2.57
CA GLN A 215 0.94 45.91 -4.02
C GLN A 215 -0.37 46.37 -4.68
N ASP A 216 -0.23 47.02 -5.83
CA ASP A 216 -1.32 47.31 -6.76
C ASP A 216 -0.82 47.19 -8.22
N GLN A 217 -1.70 47.29 -9.21
CA GLN A 217 -1.37 47.12 -10.63
C GLN A 217 -1.94 48.23 -11.52
N GLN A 218 -1.12 48.72 -12.44
CA GLN A 218 -1.54 49.61 -13.52
C GLN A 218 -1.36 48.89 -14.88
N ILE A 219 -2.41 48.92 -15.69
CA ILE A 219 -2.44 48.37 -17.05
C ILE A 219 -2.18 49.51 -18.04
N VAL A 220 -1.35 49.26 -19.05
CA VAL A 220 -1.09 50.21 -20.14
C VAL A 220 -1.33 49.51 -21.48
N THR A 221 -2.39 49.89 -22.18
CA THR A 221 -2.70 49.37 -23.51
C THR A 221 -1.83 50.08 -24.54
N VAL A 222 -0.88 49.37 -25.12
CA VAL A 222 -0.08 49.86 -26.25
C VAL A 222 -0.90 49.69 -27.51
N GLN A 223 -1.15 50.77 -28.23
CA GLN A 223 -2.00 50.78 -29.41
C GLN A 223 -1.16 50.56 -30.68
N ASP A 224 -1.63 49.66 -31.53
CA ASP A 224 -1.01 49.31 -32.82
C ASP A 224 -1.20 50.45 -33.83
N SER A 225 -0.10 50.93 -34.44
CA SER A 225 -0.12 51.99 -35.47
C SER A 225 -0.20 51.40 -36.90
N ALA A 226 -1.00 50.34 -37.02
CA ALA A 226 -1.13 49.35 -38.08
C ALA A 226 -0.66 49.77 -39.48
N LEU A 227 0.54 49.29 -39.85
CA LEU A 227 1.03 49.25 -41.24
C LEU A 227 1.79 47.95 -41.64
N ASN A 228 2.17 47.07 -40.70
CA ASN A 228 2.76 45.76 -41.00
C ASN A 228 2.61 44.78 -39.82
N GLN A 229 2.13 43.56 -40.07
CA GLN A 229 2.15 42.48 -39.07
C GLN A 229 3.48 41.71 -39.10
N ARG A 230 3.82 40.98 -38.03
CA ARG A 230 5.08 40.21 -37.97
C ARG A 230 4.88 38.75 -38.37
N PRO A 231 5.90 38.14 -39.01
CA PRO A 231 5.85 36.74 -39.35
C PRO A 231 5.87 35.87 -38.08
N GLN A 232 4.89 35.00 -37.94
CA GLN A 232 4.93 33.94 -36.93
C GLN A 232 5.89 32.84 -37.36
N VAL A 233 6.59 32.23 -36.41
CA VAL A 233 7.57 31.17 -36.68
C VAL A 233 7.57 30.11 -35.57
N SER A 234 7.76 28.85 -35.96
CA SER A 234 7.94 27.70 -35.06
C SER A 234 9.04 26.76 -35.59
N VAL A 235 9.61 25.93 -34.70
CA VAL A 235 10.69 24.96 -34.99
C VAL A 235 10.37 23.54 -34.47
N GLY A 236 9.19 23.38 -33.84
CA GLY A 236 8.77 22.17 -33.14
C GLY A 236 9.40 22.02 -31.75
N GLU A 237 9.01 20.95 -31.06
CA GLU A 237 9.40 20.66 -29.68
C GLU A 237 10.90 20.32 -29.51
N ASP A 238 11.38 20.50 -28.28
CA ASP A 238 12.71 20.10 -27.79
C ASP A 238 12.93 18.58 -27.89
N LYS A 239 14.17 18.15 -28.17
CA LYS A 239 14.51 16.75 -28.54
C LYS A 239 15.85 16.30 -27.97
N ALA A 240 16.05 14.99 -27.82
CA ALA A 240 17.38 14.42 -27.65
C ALA A 240 18.08 14.20 -29.00
N VAL A 241 19.40 14.38 -29.04
CA VAL A 241 20.24 14.18 -30.23
C VAL A 241 21.51 13.40 -29.83
N VAL A 242 21.96 12.49 -30.69
CA VAL A 242 23.12 11.63 -30.40
C VAL A 242 24.40 12.30 -30.92
N GLU A 243 25.48 12.26 -30.14
CA GLU A 243 26.77 12.79 -30.56
C GLU A 243 27.27 12.22 -31.89
N GLY A 244 27.96 13.04 -32.70
CA GLY A 244 28.47 12.65 -34.01
C GLY A 244 27.41 12.47 -35.11
N THR A 245 26.12 12.61 -34.82
CA THR A 245 25.05 12.54 -35.84
C THR A 245 24.76 13.89 -36.48
N ASP A 246 24.29 13.89 -37.73
CA ASP A 246 23.81 15.11 -38.42
C ASP A 246 22.34 15.37 -38.10
N VAL A 247 22.07 16.59 -37.62
CA VAL A 247 20.72 17.08 -37.28
C VAL A 247 20.26 18.06 -38.36
N THR A 248 18.99 17.96 -38.75
CA THR A 248 18.27 18.94 -39.58
C THR A 248 17.11 19.52 -38.80
N LEU A 249 16.98 20.84 -38.79
CA LEU A 249 15.82 21.55 -38.25
C LEU A 249 15.17 22.40 -39.34
N THR A 250 13.84 22.48 -39.32
CA THR A 250 13.04 23.34 -40.20
C THR A 250 12.31 24.37 -39.37
N ALA A 251 12.50 25.65 -39.71
CA ALA A 251 11.65 26.74 -39.25
C ALA A 251 10.43 26.83 -40.17
N HIS A 252 9.24 26.60 -39.60
CA HIS A 252 7.98 26.87 -40.26
C HIS A 252 7.57 28.30 -39.93
N ALA A 253 7.58 29.20 -40.91
CA ALA A 253 7.19 30.59 -40.75
C ALA A 253 6.08 31.00 -41.73
N THR A 254 5.18 31.84 -41.26
CA THR A 254 4.01 32.35 -41.99
C THR A 254 3.80 33.82 -41.68
N ASP A 255 3.40 34.56 -42.70
CA ASP A 255 3.12 35.99 -42.66
C ASP A 255 1.66 36.21 -43.10
N ALA A 256 1.02 37.26 -42.60
CA ALA A 256 -0.41 37.51 -42.74
C ALA A 256 -0.73 38.64 -43.73
N ASP A 257 0.11 39.67 -43.81
CA ASP A 257 0.02 40.76 -44.78
C ASP A 257 1.26 40.87 -45.69
N GLY A 258 2.41 40.31 -45.28
CA GLY A 258 3.66 40.28 -46.04
C GLY A 258 4.05 38.91 -46.63
N ASN A 259 5.35 38.77 -46.90
CA ASN A 259 6.06 37.58 -47.36
C ASN A 259 7.42 37.49 -46.64
N ILE A 260 7.82 36.29 -46.23
CA ILE A 260 9.13 36.04 -45.62
C ILE A 260 10.27 36.31 -46.62
N VAL A 261 11.22 37.19 -46.28
CA VAL A 261 12.40 37.50 -47.11
C VAL A 261 13.73 37.03 -46.52
N ALA A 262 13.81 36.79 -45.21
CA ALA A 262 15.03 36.31 -44.57
C ALA A 262 14.77 35.39 -43.37
N TYR A 263 15.65 34.40 -43.22
CA TYR A 263 15.84 33.60 -42.02
C TYR A 263 17.23 33.87 -41.46
N ARG A 264 17.41 33.73 -40.14
CA ARG A 264 18.71 33.82 -39.48
C ARG A 264 18.75 32.97 -38.21
N TRP A 265 19.47 31.87 -38.26
CA TRP A 265 19.74 31.01 -37.11
C TRP A 265 20.94 31.53 -36.31
N ARG A 266 20.90 31.31 -34.99
CA ARG A 266 22.03 31.47 -34.08
C ARG A 266 21.98 30.42 -32.97
N GLN A 267 23.15 30.04 -32.47
CA GLN A 267 23.25 29.31 -31.21
C GLN A 267 23.08 30.29 -30.03
N LEU A 268 22.44 29.81 -28.96
CA LEU A 268 22.27 30.49 -27.68
C LEU A 268 23.13 29.88 -26.57
N SER A 269 23.26 28.54 -26.56
CA SER A 269 23.91 27.78 -25.48
C SER A 269 24.45 26.43 -25.97
N GLY A 270 25.30 25.81 -25.14
CA GLY A 270 25.85 24.47 -25.36
C GLY A 270 27.17 24.43 -26.15
N PRO A 271 27.70 23.22 -26.40
CA PRO A 271 28.89 23.00 -27.23
C PRO A 271 28.72 23.60 -28.63
N SER A 272 29.75 24.31 -29.12
CA SER A 272 29.67 25.11 -30.35
C SER A 272 29.43 24.26 -31.61
N VAL A 273 28.40 24.61 -32.39
CA VAL A 273 28.07 23.92 -33.65
C VAL A 273 28.18 24.82 -34.88
N THR A 274 28.63 24.24 -36.00
CA THR A 274 28.67 24.91 -37.31
C THR A 274 27.33 24.76 -38.00
N LEU A 275 26.54 25.84 -38.02
CA LEU A 275 25.21 25.88 -38.62
C LEU A 275 25.28 26.08 -40.15
N ASN A 276 25.18 24.98 -40.91
CA ASN A 276 25.02 25.03 -42.36
C ASN A 276 23.59 25.44 -42.71
N GLY A 277 23.41 26.30 -43.72
CA GLY A 277 22.08 26.84 -44.05
C GLY A 277 21.54 27.85 -43.04
N ALA A 278 22.38 28.46 -42.19
CA ALA A 278 21.96 29.40 -41.14
C ALA A 278 21.17 30.65 -41.60
N THR A 279 21.02 30.90 -42.91
CA THR A 279 20.15 31.94 -43.50
C THR A 279 18.93 31.40 -44.25
N GLN A 280 18.60 30.12 -44.08
CA GLN A 280 17.51 29.42 -44.74
C GLN A 280 16.47 28.91 -43.72
N ALA A 281 15.30 28.50 -44.19
CA ALA A 281 14.29 27.84 -43.36
C ALA A 281 14.81 26.53 -42.75
N ASN A 282 15.64 25.78 -43.50
CA ASN A 282 16.31 24.58 -43.02
C ASN A 282 17.74 24.88 -42.58
N VAL A 283 18.12 24.46 -41.38
CA VAL A 283 19.50 24.49 -40.87
C VAL A 283 19.97 23.07 -40.57
N THR A 284 21.25 22.78 -40.87
CA THR A 284 21.86 21.48 -40.58
C THR A 284 23.20 21.63 -39.87
N PHE A 285 23.51 20.72 -38.95
CA PHE A 285 24.77 20.69 -38.21
C PHE A 285 25.03 19.29 -37.64
N SER A 286 26.30 18.96 -37.43
CA SER A 286 26.72 17.72 -36.76
C SER A 286 26.81 17.95 -35.24
N VAL A 287 26.28 17.01 -34.43
CA VAL A 287 26.34 17.10 -32.96
C VAL A 287 27.79 16.87 -32.48
N PRO A 288 28.37 17.73 -31.62
CA PRO A 288 29.76 17.58 -31.21
C PRO A 288 30.01 16.33 -30.37
N THR A 289 31.13 15.66 -30.60
CA THR A 289 31.64 14.52 -29.81
C THR A 289 32.52 14.95 -28.63
N GLN A 290 32.45 16.23 -28.24
CA GLN A 290 33.16 16.82 -27.11
C GLN A 290 32.18 17.72 -26.35
N TRP A 291 31.63 17.17 -25.27
CA TRP A 291 30.55 17.75 -24.46
C TRP A 291 30.62 17.14 -23.04
N THR A 292 29.90 17.72 -22.09
CA THR A 292 29.81 17.29 -20.69
C THR A 292 28.45 16.65 -20.44
N GLN A 293 28.38 15.59 -19.62
CA GLN A 293 27.12 14.92 -19.30
C GLN A 293 26.07 15.91 -18.74
N GLY A 294 24.99 16.12 -19.49
CA GLY A 294 23.95 17.12 -19.21
C GLY A 294 23.95 18.35 -20.13
N ASP A 295 24.94 18.51 -21.02
CA ASP A 295 24.97 19.59 -22.00
C ASP A 295 23.79 19.53 -22.99
N SER A 296 23.32 20.70 -23.40
CA SER A 296 22.29 20.85 -24.43
C SER A 296 22.58 22.05 -25.34
N ILE A 297 22.28 21.87 -26.64
CA ILE A 297 22.46 22.88 -27.68
C ILE A 297 21.16 23.67 -27.78
N GLY A 298 21.17 24.92 -27.31
CA GLY A 298 20.06 25.85 -27.50
C GLY A 298 20.22 26.62 -28.81
N LEU A 299 19.24 26.56 -29.70
CA LEU A 299 19.22 27.29 -30.97
C LEU A 299 18.04 28.27 -31.03
N MET A 300 18.20 29.32 -31.84
CA MET A 300 17.16 30.31 -32.10
C MET A 300 17.14 30.67 -33.58
N VAL A 301 15.96 30.71 -34.18
CA VAL A 301 15.73 31.29 -35.50
C VAL A 301 15.08 32.66 -35.35
N THR A 302 15.59 33.63 -36.11
CA THR A 302 14.95 34.93 -36.39
C THR A 302 14.45 34.90 -37.82
N VAL A 303 13.27 35.46 -38.08
CA VAL A 303 12.63 35.54 -39.40
C VAL A 303 12.20 36.97 -39.67
N THR A 304 12.34 37.44 -40.91
CA THR A 304 12.03 38.83 -41.31
C THR A 304 11.18 38.84 -42.58
N ASP A 305 10.15 39.68 -42.59
CA ASP A 305 9.23 39.90 -43.71
C ASP A 305 9.72 41.00 -44.69
N ASN A 306 8.97 41.21 -45.79
CA ASN A 306 9.30 42.17 -46.84
C ASN A 306 9.03 43.65 -46.48
N GLN A 307 8.49 43.94 -45.29
CA GLN A 307 8.15 45.29 -44.81
C GLN A 307 9.04 45.73 -43.63
N GLY A 308 9.70 44.77 -42.95
CA GLY A 308 10.73 44.96 -41.92
C GLY A 308 10.41 44.36 -40.55
N GLY A 309 9.26 43.70 -40.36
CA GLY A 309 8.88 43.04 -39.12
C GLY A 309 9.67 41.75 -38.85
N ILE A 310 9.68 41.31 -37.58
CA ILE A 310 10.61 40.27 -37.10
C ILE A 310 9.95 39.28 -36.14
N GLY A 311 9.92 38.00 -36.53
CA GLY A 311 9.52 36.86 -35.71
C GLY A 311 10.72 36.09 -35.14
N ASN A 312 10.54 35.36 -34.03
CA ASN A 312 11.59 34.52 -33.43
C ASN A 312 11.05 33.23 -32.81
N ALA A 313 11.78 32.11 -32.94
CA ALA A 313 11.50 30.85 -32.24
C ALA A 313 12.78 30.22 -31.68
N ARG A 314 12.65 29.31 -30.70
CA ARG A 314 13.75 28.63 -30.00
C ARG A 314 13.51 27.12 -29.91
N ILE A 315 14.59 26.36 -29.77
CA ILE A 315 14.58 24.92 -29.48
C ILE A 315 15.82 24.54 -28.66
N THR A 316 15.67 23.57 -27.76
CA THR A 316 16.73 22.96 -26.96
C THR A 316 16.96 21.52 -27.42
N LEU A 317 18.22 21.13 -27.59
CA LEU A 317 18.60 19.78 -28.02
C LEU A 317 19.55 19.14 -27.00
N ALA A 318 19.07 18.17 -26.23
CA ALA A 318 19.86 17.47 -25.21
C ALA A 318 20.83 16.46 -25.87
N ILE A 319 22.12 16.54 -25.53
CA ILE A 319 23.12 15.63 -26.12
C ILE A 319 23.09 14.28 -25.39
N THR A 320 23.13 13.19 -26.15
CA THR A 320 23.19 11.81 -25.66
C THR A 320 24.45 11.13 -26.19
N ALA A 321 25.16 10.41 -25.31
CA ALA A 321 26.33 9.60 -25.67
C ALA A 321 25.94 8.49 -26.66
N ALA A 322 26.80 8.19 -27.63
CA ALA A 322 26.53 7.14 -28.62
C ALA A 322 26.28 5.78 -27.95
N GLU A 323 27.06 5.45 -26.91
CA GLU A 323 26.94 4.23 -26.11
C GLU A 323 25.71 4.17 -25.17
N HIS A 324 24.96 5.27 -25.02
CA HIS A 324 23.71 5.33 -24.24
C HIS A 324 22.47 5.52 -25.14
N SER A 325 22.65 5.46 -26.46
CA SER A 325 21.56 5.44 -27.41
C SER A 325 20.95 4.04 -27.49
N PHE A 326 19.62 3.93 -27.34
CA PHE A 326 18.87 2.70 -27.59
C PHE A 326 19.11 2.13 -29.01
N ASN A 327 19.51 2.98 -29.96
CA ASN A 327 19.77 2.58 -31.35
C ASN A 327 21.18 1.99 -31.55
N ALA A 328 22.06 2.06 -30.54
CA ALA A 328 23.41 1.50 -30.57
C ALA A 328 23.50 0.08 -29.96
N ILE A 329 22.42 -0.42 -29.35
CA ILE A 329 22.38 -1.76 -28.76
C ILE A 329 22.05 -2.78 -29.86
N GLU A 330 22.97 -3.72 -30.10
CA GLU A 330 22.73 -4.95 -30.86
C GLU A 330 22.10 -6.00 -29.93
N TYR A 331 20.78 -5.92 -29.74
CA TYR A 331 20.03 -6.80 -28.85
C TYR A 331 20.12 -8.27 -29.30
N LEU A 332 20.58 -9.16 -28.42
CA LEU A 332 20.52 -10.61 -28.60
C LEU A 332 19.10 -11.14 -28.41
N ASP A 333 18.27 -10.46 -27.61
CA ASP A 333 16.89 -10.83 -27.32
C ASP A 333 15.89 -9.81 -27.92
N PRO A 334 15.22 -10.15 -29.04
CA PRO A 334 14.28 -9.23 -29.68
C PRO A 334 13.00 -9.00 -28.87
N GLU A 335 12.68 -9.89 -27.92
CA GLU A 335 11.52 -9.74 -27.03
C GLU A 335 11.83 -8.81 -25.85
N LEU A 336 13.08 -8.83 -25.36
CA LEU A 336 13.58 -7.82 -24.42
C LEU A 336 13.65 -6.46 -25.10
N LYS A 337 14.12 -6.39 -26.35
CA LYS A 337 14.02 -5.15 -27.16
C LYS A 337 12.58 -4.66 -27.25
N ARG A 338 11.63 -5.53 -27.58
CA ARG A 338 10.20 -5.17 -27.69
C ARG A 338 9.61 -4.69 -26.36
N CYS A 339 10.05 -5.25 -25.23
CA CYS A 339 9.69 -4.77 -23.89
C CYS A 339 10.26 -3.36 -23.64
N VAL A 340 11.55 -3.14 -23.92
CA VAL A 340 12.22 -1.84 -23.75
C VAL A 340 11.62 -0.77 -24.66
N ASP A 341 11.36 -1.06 -25.94
CA ASP A 341 10.71 -0.13 -26.88
C ASP A 341 9.30 0.27 -26.39
N GLN A 342 8.54 -0.66 -25.80
CA GLN A 342 7.22 -0.35 -25.24
C GLN A 342 7.33 0.60 -24.03
N HIS A 343 8.18 0.28 -23.05
CA HIS A 343 8.37 1.16 -21.88
C HIS A 343 8.96 2.51 -22.28
N ARG A 344 9.93 2.54 -23.22
CA ARG A 344 10.48 3.77 -23.81
C ARG A 344 9.38 4.67 -24.37
N THR A 345 8.45 4.09 -25.14
CA THR A 345 7.31 4.82 -25.74
C THR A 345 6.33 5.34 -24.67
N LEU A 346 6.07 4.55 -23.62
CA LEU A 346 5.14 4.90 -22.54
C LEU A 346 5.72 5.90 -21.52
N LYS A 347 7.03 5.86 -21.28
CA LYS A 347 7.75 6.67 -20.29
C LYS A 347 8.42 7.91 -20.90
N GLY A 348 8.52 7.96 -22.23
CA GLY A 348 9.20 9.04 -22.96
C GLY A 348 10.73 8.97 -22.90
N TRP A 349 11.32 7.79 -22.67
CA TRP A 349 12.76 7.68 -22.45
C TRP A 349 13.60 8.01 -23.70
N GLN A 350 14.61 8.86 -23.51
CA GLN A 350 15.49 9.33 -24.58
C GLN A 350 16.73 8.43 -24.72
N ASN A 351 17.33 8.02 -23.60
CA ASN A 351 18.58 7.25 -23.51
C ASN A 351 18.48 6.10 -22.48
N THR A 352 19.49 5.23 -22.43
CA THR A 352 19.49 4.03 -21.57
C THR A 352 19.70 4.32 -20.08
N LEU A 353 20.22 5.50 -19.71
CA LEU A 353 20.43 5.89 -18.31
C LEU A 353 19.11 6.22 -17.59
N GLU A 354 18.05 6.53 -18.33
CA GLU A 354 16.71 6.78 -17.77
C GLU A 354 15.97 5.48 -17.38
N VAL A 355 16.48 4.33 -17.84
CA VAL A 355 15.89 2.99 -17.60
C VAL A 355 16.21 2.52 -16.17
N THR A 356 15.43 3.01 -15.22
CA THR A 356 15.54 2.68 -13.78
C THR A 356 14.65 1.52 -13.35
N GLU A 357 13.62 1.18 -14.13
CA GLU A 357 12.71 0.07 -13.89
C GLU A 357 12.26 -0.60 -15.21
N LEU A 358 12.14 -1.93 -15.23
CA LEU A 358 11.53 -2.68 -16.34
C LEU A 358 10.57 -3.75 -15.80
N ASP A 359 9.34 -3.82 -16.33
CA ASP A 359 8.43 -4.96 -16.12
C ASP A 359 8.00 -5.55 -17.47
N CYS A 360 8.57 -6.71 -17.79
CA CYS A 360 8.24 -7.48 -18.98
C CYS A 360 7.25 -8.59 -18.61
N ALA A 361 5.98 -8.35 -18.96
CA ALA A 361 4.85 -9.25 -18.73
C ALA A 361 4.94 -10.58 -19.52
N SER A 362 4.04 -11.52 -19.22
CA SER A 362 3.97 -12.86 -19.83
C SER A 362 3.75 -12.90 -21.35
N SER A 363 3.46 -11.75 -21.96
CA SER A 363 3.43 -11.54 -23.40
C SER A 363 4.80 -11.39 -24.06
N PHE A 364 5.90 -11.34 -23.29
CA PHE A 364 7.27 -11.18 -23.78
C PHE A 364 8.06 -12.47 -23.57
N GLN A 365 8.46 -13.13 -24.66
CA GLN A 365 9.11 -14.45 -24.65
C GLN A 365 10.63 -14.37 -24.43
N ILE A 366 11.06 -13.48 -23.53
CA ILE A 366 12.47 -13.20 -23.19
C ILE A 366 13.17 -14.50 -22.76
N ASN A 367 14.32 -14.78 -23.35
CA ASN A 367 15.08 -16.01 -23.15
C ASN A 367 16.46 -15.82 -22.49
N THR A 368 17.07 -14.64 -22.63
CA THR A 368 18.40 -14.33 -22.06
C THR A 368 18.42 -13.03 -21.26
N SER A 369 19.38 -12.89 -20.35
CA SER A 369 19.57 -11.72 -19.49
C SER A 369 20.64 -10.75 -19.99
N ARG A 370 21.35 -11.08 -21.08
CA ARG A 370 22.62 -10.43 -21.48
C ARG A 370 22.48 -8.95 -21.83
N ASP A 371 21.48 -8.56 -22.61
CA ASP A 371 21.30 -7.18 -23.08
C ASP A 371 20.98 -6.19 -21.94
N LEU A 372 20.67 -6.69 -20.73
CA LEU A 372 20.39 -5.86 -19.56
C LEU A 372 21.61 -5.03 -19.12
N VAL A 373 22.83 -5.45 -19.49
CA VAL A 373 24.09 -4.76 -19.17
C VAL A 373 24.13 -3.31 -19.68
N HIS A 374 23.32 -2.96 -20.69
CA HIS A 374 23.22 -1.61 -21.25
C HIS A 374 22.38 -0.64 -20.40
N PHE A 375 21.66 -1.12 -19.37
CA PHE A 375 20.80 -0.32 -18.49
C PHE A 375 21.43 -0.16 -17.10
N THR A 376 22.54 0.58 -17.02
CA THR A 376 23.39 0.69 -15.83
C THR A 376 22.68 1.22 -14.57
N ASN A 377 21.59 1.99 -14.74
CA ASN A 377 20.76 2.54 -13.67
C ASN A 377 19.55 1.64 -13.28
N LEU A 378 19.44 0.43 -13.83
CA LEU A 378 18.29 -0.47 -13.62
C LEU A 378 18.25 -0.98 -12.17
N ALA A 379 17.37 -0.39 -11.35
CA ALA A 379 17.18 -0.73 -9.94
C ALA A 379 16.00 -1.69 -9.69
N LYS A 380 15.05 -1.81 -10.63
CA LYS A 380 13.90 -2.73 -10.54
C LYS A 380 13.73 -3.51 -11.84
N LEU A 381 13.63 -4.85 -11.77
CA LEU A 381 13.43 -5.69 -12.94
C LEU A 381 12.41 -6.79 -12.63
N THR A 382 11.44 -6.96 -13.53
CA THR A 382 10.52 -8.10 -13.55
C THR A 382 10.53 -8.73 -14.93
N ILE A 383 10.82 -10.04 -15.01
CA ILE A 383 10.74 -10.84 -16.24
C ILE A 383 9.81 -12.03 -16.00
N LYS A 384 8.67 -12.03 -16.70
CA LYS A 384 7.67 -13.11 -16.62
C LYS A 384 7.75 -13.96 -17.88
N SER A 385 8.74 -14.84 -18.02
CA SER A 385 8.93 -15.67 -19.21
C SER A 385 9.29 -17.12 -18.89
N ARG A 386 8.59 -18.06 -19.53
CA ARG A 386 8.89 -19.49 -19.47
C ARG A 386 10.11 -19.90 -20.32
N LEU A 387 10.61 -19.03 -21.18
CA LEU A 387 11.77 -19.29 -22.04
C LEU A 387 13.08 -18.75 -21.46
N PHE A 388 13.04 -18.07 -20.32
CA PHE A 388 14.23 -17.48 -19.68
C PHE A 388 15.18 -18.59 -19.19
N THR A 389 16.40 -18.62 -19.74
CA THR A 389 17.36 -19.74 -19.60
C THR A 389 18.70 -19.36 -18.97
N ASP A 390 19.05 -18.08 -18.92
CA ASP A 390 20.23 -17.58 -18.20
C ASP A 390 19.91 -16.38 -17.31
N PHE A 391 20.73 -16.22 -16.26
CA PHE A 391 20.84 -15.02 -15.46
C PHE A 391 22.30 -14.86 -14.99
N SER A 392 22.80 -13.63 -14.95
CA SER A 392 24.04 -13.28 -14.25
C SER A 392 23.83 -12.01 -13.43
N SER A 393 24.41 -11.95 -12.22
CA SER A 393 24.44 -10.74 -11.40
C SER A 393 25.04 -9.55 -12.14
N ASP A 394 26.00 -9.82 -13.01
CA ASP A 394 26.87 -8.84 -13.66
C ASP A 394 26.16 -8.10 -14.80
N HIS A 395 25.04 -8.63 -15.29
CA HIS A 395 24.17 -7.92 -16.24
C HIS A 395 23.28 -6.87 -15.54
N VAL A 396 23.11 -6.94 -14.21
CA VAL A 396 22.25 -6.03 -13.42
C VAL A 396 22.85 -5.68 -12.04
N PRO A 397 24.12 -5.21 -11.95
CA PRO A 397 24.87 -5.14 -10.69
C PRO A 397 24.19 -4.27 -9.62
N ASN A 398 23.50 -3.20 -10.03
CA ASN A 398 22.87 -2.20 -9.15
C ASN A 398 21.44 -2.57 -8.69
N ILE A 399 20.93 -3.75 -9.02
CA ILE A 399 19.53 -4.12 -8.81
C ILE A 399 19.11 -4.12 -7.32
N GLU A 400 18.02 -3.42 -7.00
CA GLU A 400 17.39 -3.44 -5.65
C GLU A 400 16.20 -4.39 -5.56
N ARG A 401 15.43 -4.53 -6.64
CA ARG A 401 14.21 -5.36 -6.69
C ARG A 401 14.20 -6.23 -7.93
N LEU A 402 14.08 -7.54 -7.73
CA LEU A 402 14.15 -8.50 -8.82
C LEU A 402 13.02 -9.53 -8.75
N SER A 403 12.31 -9.73 -9.85
CA SER A 403 11.27 -10.76 -9.96
C SER A 403 11.39 -11.58 -11.23
N PHE A 404 11.34 -12.91 -11.09
CA PHE A 404 11.36 -13.87 -12.18
C PHE A 404 10.17 -14.82 -12.07
N GLN A 405 9.46 -15.05 -13.17
CA GLN A 405 8.37 -16.02 -13.25
C GLN A 405 8.55 -17.03 -14.39
N GLY A 406 8.54 -18.33 -14.05
CA GLY A 406 8.35 -19.45 -14.97
C GLY A 406 9.61 -20.00 -15.65
N SER A 407 10.79 -19.48 -15.32
CA SER A 407 12.04 -19.74 -16.06
C SER A 407 12.59 -21.17 -15.94
N ALA A 408 13.45 -21.56 -16.90
CA ALA A 408 14.08 -22.89 -16.95
C ALA A 408 15.39 -22.98 -16.14
N LEU A 409 15.62 -22.03 -15.23
CA LEU A 409 16.85 -21.90 -14.45
C LEU A 409 16.99 -23.04 -13.45
N LYS A 410 18.22 -23.58 -13.31
CA LYS A 410 18.57 -24.62 -12.33
C LYS A 410 19.32 -24.09 -11.12
N THR A 411 20.08 -23.01 -11.32
CA THR A 411 20.93 -22.37 -10.32
C THR A 411 20.78 -20.86 -10.45
N LEU A 412 20.65 -20.17 -9.33
CA LEU A 412 20.68 -18.71 -9.26
C LEU A 412 21.72 -18.28 -8.23
N ASP A 413 22.58 -17.34 -8.63
CA ASP A 413 23.56 -16.70 -7.76
C ASP A 413 23.34 -15.19 -7.82
N PHE A 414 23.08 -14.57 -6.66
CA PHE A 414 22.87 -13.14 -6.52
C PHE A 414 24.01 -12.47 -5.72
N SER A 415 25.13 -13.15 -5.49
CA SER A 415 26.25 -12.66 -4.67
C SER A 415 26.89 -11.36 -5.17
N GLY A 416 26.80 -11.07 -6.48
CA GLY A 416 27.17 -9.77 -7.05
C GLY A 416 26.18 -8.64 -6.72
N ASN A 417 24.89 -8.95 -6.56
CA ASN A 417 23.80 -7.97 -6.42
C ASN A 417 23.64 -7.49 -4.96
N LYS A 418 24.69 -6.86 -4.41
CA LYS A 418 24.77 -6.47 -2.99
C LYS A 418 23.69 -5.45 -2.56
N SER A 419 23.13 -4.72 -3.51
CA SER A 419 22.02 -3.78 -3.30
C SER A 419 20.62 -4.44 -3.23
N LEU A 420 20.50 -5.75 -3.45
CA LEU A 420 19.22 -6.45 -3.56
C LEU A 420 18.44 -6.43 -2.23
N ARG A 421 17.30 -5.74 -2.23
CA ARG A 421 16.37 -5.57 -1.10
C ARG A 421 15.13 -6.44 -1.17
N SER A 422 14.68 -6.81 -2.37
CA SER A 422 13.51 -7.68 -2.58
C SER A 422 13.73 -8.64 -3.74
N LEU A 423 13.55 -9.93 -3.49
CA LEU A 423 13.67 -11.01 -4.48
C LEU A 423 12.40 -11.85 -4.52
N THR A 424 11.83 -12.04 -5.72
CA THR A 424 10.60 -12.82 -5.93
C THR A 424 10.75 -13.80 -7.08
N LEU A 425 10.85 -15.09 -6.76
CA LEU A 425 11.00 -16.21 -7.70
C LEU A 425 9.71 -17.03 -7.72
N VAL A 426 9.08 -17.19 -8.88
CA VAL A 426 7.75 -17.82 -9.02
C VAL A 426 7.73 -18.86 -10.14
N SER A 427 7.23 -20.07 -9.85
CA SER A 427 7.10 -21.19 -10.80
C SER A 427 8.40 -21.59 -11.50
N ILE A 428 9.56 -21.38 -10.87
CA ILE A 428 10.88 -21.79 -11.39
C ILE A 428 11.09 -23.27 -11.00
N ASN A 429 10.25 -24.13 -11.56
CA ASN A 429 10.09 -25.54 -11.15
C ASN A 429 11.34 -26.41 -11.39
N THR A 430 12.38 -25.86 -12.03
CA THR A 430 13.70 -26.47 -12.26
C THR A 430 14.78 -26.01 -11.27
N LEU A 431 14.53 -24.98 -10.46
CA LEU A 431 15.53 -24.36 -9.58
C LEU A 431 15.92 -25.29 -8.43
N GLN A 432 17.20 -25.63 -8.34
CA GLN A 432 17.77 -26.59 -7.37
C GLN A 432 18.75 -25.93 -6.39
N SER A 433 19.33 -24.77 -6.74
CA SER A 433 20.21 -24.00 -5.85
C SER A 433 19.99 -22.49 -6.00
N LEU A 434 20.10 -21.77 -4.88
CA LEU A 434 19.92 -20.33 -4.76
C LEU A 434 20.95 -19.77 -3.77
N ALA A 435 21.94 -19.02 -4.27
CA ALA A 435 22.97 -18.40 -3.43
C ALA A 435 22.62 -16.94 -3.11
N LEU A 436 22.53 -16.63 -1.80
CA LEU A 436 22.16 -15.31 -1.27
C LEU A 436 23.18 -14.74 -0.26
N SER A 437 24.35 -15.38 -0.09
CA SER A 437 25.25 -15.14 1.05
C SER A 437 25.91 -13.75 1.11
N GLN A 438 25.69 -12.88 0.12
CA GLN A 438 26.17 -11.48 0.11
C GLN A 438 25.03 -10.46 0.11
N ASN A 439 23.76 -10.91 0.05
CA ASN A 439 22.59 -10.04 -0.03
C ASN A 439 22.12 -9.66 1.38
N PHE A 440 22.99 -9.00 2.14
CA PHE A 440 22.73 -8.59 3.53
C PHE A 440 21.60 -7.56 3.66
N ALA A 441 21.34 -6.79 2.59
CA ALA A 441 20.27 -5.79 2.52
C ALA A 441 18.88 -6.36 2.17
N LEU A 442 18.74 -7.69 2.05
CA LEU A 442 17.52 -8.35 1.61
C LEU A 442 16.42 -8.27 2.69
N THR A 443 15.46 -7.38 2.47
CA THR A 443 14.28 -7.19 3.34
C THR A 443 13.10 -8.11 3.02
N GLN A 444 13.04 -8.62 1.78
CA GLN A 444 11.94 -9.46 1.32
C GLN A 444 12.45 -10.59 0.44
N LEU A 445 12.03 -11.83 0.76
CA LEU A 445 12.29 -13.01 -0.07
C LEU A 445 11.02 -13.81 -0.28
N THR A 446 10.63 -14.00 -1.54
CA THR A 446 9.57 -14.92 -1.96
C THR A 446 10.14 -15.95 -2.93
N VAL A 447 9.98 -17.23 -2.62
CA VAL A 447 10.32 -18.35 -3.52
C VAL A 447 9.15 -19.32 -3.56
N ASN A 448 8.45 -19.37 -4.70
CA ASN A 448 7.28 -20.22 -4.92
C ASN A 448 7.52 -21.12 -6.15
N GLY A 449 7.40 -22.44 -5.99
CA GLY A 449 7.60 -23.42 -7.06
C GLY A 449 9.08 -23.60 -7.41
N SER A 450 9.77 -24.50 -6.69
CA SER A 450 11.18 -24.85 -6.90
C SER A 450 11.50 -26.26 -6.35
N GLN A 451 12.71 -26.76 -6.67
CA GLN A 451 13.25 -28.06 -6.26
C GLN A 451 14.44 -27.96 -5.28
N ILE A 452 14.75 -26.77 -4.76
CA ILE A 452 15.77 -26.57 -3.72
C ILE A 452 15.41 -27.44 -2.49
N ALA A 453 16.39 -28.19 -1.99
CA ALA A 453 16.25 -29.05 -0.80
C ALA A 453 16.71 -28.34 0.49
N ASP A 454 17.85 -27.66 0.41
CA ASP A 454 18.49 -26.97 1.53
C ASP A 454 18.58 -25.47 1.23
N LEU A 455 18.20 -24.60 2.17
CA LEU A 455 18.34 -23.14 2.03
C LEU A 455 18.96 -22.52 3.30
N ASP A 456 20.06 -21.80 3.12
CA ASP A 456 20.71 -21.01 4.16
C ASP A 456 20.35 -19.52 4.02
N LEU A 457 19.76 -18.96 5.07
CA LEU A 457 19.44 -17.54 5.22
C LEU A 457 20.10 -16.95 6.49
N SER A 458 21.17 -17.57 6.99
CA SER A 458 21.92 -17.12 8.18
C SER A 458 22.51 -15.71 8.06
N GLN A 459 22.68 -15.20 6.83
CA GLN A 459 23.21 -13.86 6.56
C GLN A 459 22.10 -12.82 6.33
N GLN A 460 20.84 -13.25 6.17
CA GLN A 460 19.70 -12.42 5.79
C GLN A 460 18.99 -11.80 7.00
N ILE A 461 19.77 -11.23 7.94
CA ILE A 461 19.27 -10.68 9.20
C ILE A 461 18.29 -9.50 9.03
N ALA A 462 18.29 -8.83 7.87
CA ALA A 462 17.43 -7.71 7.54
C ALA A 462 16.04 -8.11 6.99
N LEU A 463 15.70 -9.41 6.91
CA LEU A 463 14.42 -9.88 6.39
C LEU A 463 13.25 -9.41 7.27
N GLN A 464 12.30 -8.72 6.64
CA GLN A 464 11.04 -8.26 7.22
C GLN A 464 9.86 -9.17 6.84
N SER A 465 9.98 -9.86 5.69
CA SER A 465 9.02 -10.86 5.21
C SER A 465 9.73 -11.98 4.43
N LEU A 466 9.48 -13.23 4.83
CA LEU A 466 9.99 -14.44 4.17
C LEU A 466 8.82 -15.35 3.78
N SER A 467 8.73 -15.73 2.50
CA SER A 467 7.68 -16.60 1.98
C SER A 467 8.22 -17.69 1.06
N LEU A 468 8.25 -18.92 1.55
CA LEU A 468 8.74 -20.11 0.88
C LEU A 468 7.58 -21.08 0.58
N HIS A 469 7.43 -21.47 -0.68
CA HIS A 469 6.53 -22.53 -1.13
C HIS A 469 7.28 -23.48 -2.08
N MET A 470 7.82 -24.58 -1.54
CA MET A 470 8.97 -25.27 -2.11
C MET A 470 8.88 -26.80 -1.93
N ALA A 471 8.47 -27.51 -2.98
CA ALA A 471 8.07 -28.92 -2.93
C ALA A 471 9.13 -29.90 -2.38
N ARG A 472 10.41 -29.51 -2.30
CA ARG A 472 11.52 -30.35 -1.82
C ARG A 472 12.27 -29.81 -0.60
N LEU A 473 11.99 -28.61 -0.12
CA LEU A 473 12.76 -27.99 0.96
C LEU A 473 12.63 -28.83 2.25
N ASN A 474 13.72 -29.44 2.70
CA ASN A 474 13.77 -30.29 3.89
C ASN A 474 14.76 -29.78 4.96
N GLN A 475 15.61 -28.80 4.62
CA GLN A 475 16.40 -28.04 5.60
C GLN A 475 16.29 -26.53 5.33
N LEU A 476 16.13 -25.76 6.40
CA LEU A 476 16.12 -24.30 6.37
C LEU A 476 16.94 -23.78 7.56
N GLN A 477 17.94 -22.95 7.29
CA GLN A 477 18.73 -22.28 8.33
C GLN A 477 18.35 -20.80 8.40
N LEU A 478 17.93 -20.35 9.58
CA LEU A 478 17.53 -18.97 9.86
C LEU A 478 18.41 -18.40 10.99
N ALA A 479 18.84 -17.15 10.84
CA ALA A 479 19.41 -16.38 11.94
C ALA A 479 18.32 -15.73 12.80
N ASN A 480 18.71 -15.10 13.92
CA ASN A 480 17.86 -14.14 14.61
C ASN A 480 17.60 -12.95 13.66
N MET A 481 16.35 -12.75 13.24
CA MET A 481 15.93 -11.67 12.35
C MET A 481 15.01 -10.72 13.15
N PRO A 482 15.53 -9.60 13.69
CA PRO A 482 14.79 -8.77 14.64
C PRO A 482 13.55 -8.10 14.03
N ASP A 483 13.59 -7.78 12.73
CA ASP A 483 12.53 -7.07 12.01
C ASP A 483 11.55 -8.00 11.27
N LEU A 484 11.70 -9.32 11.38
CA LEU A 484 10.87 -10.28 10.65
C LEU A 484 9.44 -10.31 11.21
N THR A 485 8.49 -9.74 10.46
CA THR A 485 7.08 -9.66 10.87
C THR A 485 6.23 -10.83 10.34
N THR A 486 6.62 -11.40 9.20
CA THR A 486 5.88 -12.46 8.51
C THR A 486 6.83 -13.56 8.05
N LEU A 487 6.54 -14.80 8.45
CA LEU A 487 7.25 -16.01 8.02
C LEU A 487 6.22 -17.01 7.49
N LYS A 488 6.38 -17.42 6.23
CA LYS A 488 5.56 -18.45 5.58
C LYS A 488 6.48 -19.51 4.98
N ILE A 489 6.29 -20.77 5.35
CA ILE A 489 7.02 -21.92 4.82
C ILE A 489 5.99 -23.04 4.61
N THR A 490 5.56 -23.27 3.37
CA THR A 490 4.38 -24.09 3.07
C THR A 490 4.62 -25.05 1.91
N GLY A 491 3.93 -26.18 1.87
CA GLY A 491 4.08 -27.17 0.81
C GLY A 491 5.51 -27.73 0.70
N THR A 492 6.22 -27.87 1.83
CA THR A 492 7.61 -28.32 1.87
C THR A 492 7.75 -29.69 2.55
N GLN A 493 8.99 -30.13 2.75
CA GLN A 493 9.35 -31.42 3.35
C GLN A 493 9.97 -31.27 4.75
N LEU A 494 9.94 -30.07 5.36
CA LEU A 494 10.43 -29.84 6.72
C LEU A 494 9.75 -30.78 7.73
N ASN A 495 10.57 -31.49 8.50
CA ASN A 495 10.14 -32.43 9.55
C ASN A 495 10.16 -31.85 10.97
N GLN A 496 10.84 -30.72 11.16
CA GLN A 496 10.97 -29.99 12.41
C GLN A 496 11.13 -28.50 12.14
N PHE A 497 10.54 -27.65 13.00
CA PHE A 497 10.76 -26.22 12.99
C PHE A 497 11.00 -25.72 14.42
N ILE A 498 12.24 -25.29 14.67
CA ILE A 498 12.64 -24.54 15.87
C ILE A 498 12.85 -23.11 15.39
N ALA A 499 12.04 -22.17 15.88
CA ALA A 499 12.27 -20.76 15.58
C ALA A 499 13.55 -20.26 16.27
N PRO A 500 14.41 -19.48 15.58
CA PRO A 500 15.36 -18.60 16.26
C PRO A 500 14.63 -17.46 16.99
N SER A 501 15.35 -16.53 17.60
CA SER A 501 14.71 -15.36 18.21
C SER A 501 14.19 -14.42 17.12
N LEU A 502 12.86 -14.33 17.00
CA LEU A 502 12.14 -13.52 16.01
C LEU A 502 11.13 -12.59 16.74
N PRO A 503 11.63 -11.58 17.49
CA PRO A 503 10.84 -10.86 18.49
C PRO A 503 9.68 -10.02 17.93
N GLN A 504 9.68 -9.68 16.64
CA GLN A 504 8.60 -8.95 15.96
C GLN A 504 7.68 -9.83 15.10
N LEU A 505 7.83 -11.16 15.14
CA LEU A 505 7.07 -12.06 14.28
C LEU A 505 5.59 -12.10 14.67
N ARG A 506 4.73 -11.59 13.78
CA ARG A 506 3.28 -11.48 13.98
C ARG A 506 2.51 -12.59 13.32
N THR A 507 2.98 -13.09 12.17
CA THR A 507 2.35 -14.19 11.42
C THR A 507 3.38 -15.28 11.13
N LEU A 508 3.10 -16.49 11.62
CA LEU A 508 3.81 -17.71 11.26
C LEU A 508 2.86 -18.65 10.51
N ASN A 509 3.19 -18.98 9.26
CA ASN A 509 2.56 -20.08 8.53
C ASN A 509 3.59 -21.18 8.27
N VAL A 510 3.38 -22.35 8.87
CA VAL A 510 4.14 -23.59 8.66
C VAL A 510 3.21 -24.75 8.29
N SER A 511 2.08 -24.44 7.64
CA SER A 511 1.10 -25.43 7.18
C SER A 511 1.62 -26.22 5.96
N ASP A 512 1.07 -27.41 5.74
CA ASP A 512 1.40 -28.28 4.59
C ASP A 512 2.89 -28.68 4.56
N ASN A 513 3.38 -29.22 5.68
CA ASN A 513 4.75 -29.74 5.82
C ASN A 513 4.70 -31.13 6.47
N LYS A 514 5.79 -31.55 7.15
CA LYS A 514 5.91 -32.83 7.84
C LYS A 514 6.31 -32.66 9.32
N LEU A 515 6.00 -31.51 9.90
CA LEU A 515 6.45 -31.13 11.24
C LEU A 515 5.93 -32.10 12.30
N GLN A 516 6.83 -32.74 13.03
CA GLN A 516 6.53 -33.56 14.20
C GLN A 516 6.56 -32.73 15.49
N THR A 517 7.38 -31.68 15.52
CA THR A 517 7.48 -30.70 16.61
C THR A 517 7.56 -29.28 16.07
N LEU A 518 7.01 -28.33 16.83
CA LEU A 518 6.90 -26.91 16.47
C LEU A 518 7.20 -26.03 17.70
N GLY A 519 8.39 -25.42 17.71
CA GLY A 519 8.82 -24.53 18.79
C GLY A 519 8.43 -23.08 18.53
N VAL A 520 7.45 -22.56 19.28
CA VAL A 520 6.93 -21.17 19.14
C VAL A 520 7.02 -20.33 20.42
N THR A 521 7.56 -20.86 21.53
CA THR A 521 7.61 -20.16 22.84
C THR A 521 8.45 -18.88 22.83
N GLU A 522 9.39 -18.75 21.89
CA GLU A 522 10.27 -17.59 21.71
C GLU A 522 9.69 -16.52 20.77
N LEU A 523 8.39 -16.60 20.46
CA LEU A 523 7.67 -15.71 19.53
C LEU A 523 6.61 -14.87 20.26
N PRO A 524 7.00 -13.91 21.13
CA PRO A 524 6.08 -13.20 22.01
C PRO A 524 5.10 -12.26 21.28
N ALA A 525 5.46 -11.79 20.08
CA ALA A 525 4.62 -10.91 19.25
C ALA A 525 3.64 -11.65 18.32
N LEU A 526 3.55 -12.98 18.41
CA LEU A 526 2.78 -13.80 17.48
C LEU A 526 1.27 -13.59 17.65
N THR A 527 0.64 -13.08 16.59
CA THR A 527 -0.80 -12.76 16.54
C THR A 527 -1.60 -13.75 15.70
N ALA A 528 -0.96 -14.44 14.76
CA ALA A 528 -1.55 -15.49 13.93
C ALA A 528 -0.60 -16.68 13.76
N LEU A 529 -1.08 -17.89 14.01
CA LEU A 529 -0.35 -19.15 13.85
C LEU A 529 -1.14 -20.11 12.95
N TYR A 530 -0.56 -20.47 11.82
CA TYR A 530 -1.10 -21.48 10.91
C TYR A 530 -0.08 -22.63 10.80
N ALA A 531 -0.45 -23.82 11.26
CA ALA A 531 0.39 -25.02 11.27
C ALA A 531 -0.38 -26.28 10.87
N GLY A 532 -1.46 -26.12 10.10
CA GLY A 532 -2.32 -27.23 9.69
C GLY A 532 -1.65 -28.18 8.70
N ASN A 533 -2.18 -29.40 8.57
CA ASN A 533 -1.65 -30.44 7.68
C ASN A 533 -0.16 -30.74 7.96
N ASN A 534 0.08 -31.31 9.14
CA ASN A 534 1.40 -31.68 9.68
C ASN A 534 1.29 -32.97 10.51
N ALA A 535 2.33 -33.32 11.27
CA ALA A 535 2.40 -34.50 12.13
C ALA A 535 2.56 -34.14 13.63
N LEU A 536 2.06 -32.97 14.04
CA LEU A 536 2.22 -32.46 15.42
C LEU A 536 1.39 -33.28 16.41
N THR A 537 2.04 -33.91 17.39
CA THR A 537 1.39 -34.62 18.49
C THR A 537 1.23 -33.76 19.75
N GLU A 538 2.06 -32.73 19.90
CA GLU A 538 2.04 -31.73 20.97
C GLU A 538 2.26 -30.31 20.40
N LEU A 539 1.71 -29.30 21.09
CA LEU A 539 1.94 -27.88 20.80
C LEU A 539 1.75 -27.04 22.08
N SER A 540 2.74 -26.22 22.42
CA SER A 540 2.67 -25.28 23.54
C SER A 540 2.57 -23.84 23.03
N LEU A 541 1.53 -23.13 23.48
CA LEU A 541 1.24 -21.73 23.13
C LEU A 541 1.38 -20.77 24.33
N ALA A 542 2.00 -21.23 25.43
CA ALA A 542 1.94 -20.59 26.74
C ALA A 542 2.49 -19.14 26.79
N ASN A 543 3.45 -18.80 25.93
CA ASN A 543 4.05 -17.48 25.85
C ASN A 543 3.41 -16.58 24.76
N ASN A 544 2.56 -17.14 23.90
CA ASN A 544 2.05 -16.48 22.69
C ASN A 544 0.72 -15.76 22.97
N LEU A 545 0.70 -14.97 24.04
CA LEU A 545 -0.51 -14.38 24.63
C LEU A 545 -1.27 -13.41 23.70
N ALA A 546 -0.61 -12.94 22.63
CA ALA A 546 -1.18 -12.06 21.61
C ALA A 546 -1.91 -12.81 20.46
N LEU A 547 -1.99 -14.14 20.51
CA LEU A 547 -2.65 -14.93 19.46
C LEU A 547 -4.15 -14.63 19.35
N THR A 548 -4.56 -14.24 18.14
CA THR A 548 -5.95 -13.96 17.73
C THR A 548 -6.51 -15.04 16.80
N ASP A 549 -5.66 -15.64 15.95
CA ASP A 549 -6.05 -16.68 15.00
C ASP A 549 -5.08 -17.88 15.10
N VAL A 550 -5.60 -19.06 15.44
CA VAL A 550 -4.83 -20.31 15.63
C VAL A 550 -5.44 -21.42 14.80
N ARG A 551 -4.70 -21.89 13.79
CA ARG A 551 -5.15 -22.95 12.87
C ARG A 551 -4.16 -24.10 12.86
N VAL A 552 -4.56 -25.22 13.45
CA VAL A 552 -3.75 -26.42 13.66
C VAL A 552 -4.44 -27.69 13.18
N SER A 553 -5.51 -27.55 12.39
CA SER A 553 -6.27 -28.64 11.76
C SER A 553 -5.39 -29.64 11.01
N LYS A 554 -5.82 -30.90 10.89
CA LYS A 554 -5.04 -32.00 10.29
C LYS A 554 -3.70 -32.21 11.00
N ASN A 555 -3.76 -32.51 12.30
CA ASN A 555 -2.64 -32.90 13.13
C ASN A 555 -3.08 -33.89 14.22
N PRO A 556 -2.26 -34.90 14.59
CA PRO A 556 -2.55 -35.86 15.66
C PRO A 556 -2.40 -35.27 17.09
N LEU A 557 -2.83 -34.02 17.29
CA LEU A 557 -2.81 -33.31 18.57
C LEU A 557 -3.81 -33.97 19.53
N SER A 558 -3.30 -34.67 20.56
CA SER A 558 -4.14 -35.26 21.61
C SER A 558 -4.50 -34.27 22.72
N THR A 559 -3.73 -33.19 22.89
CA THR A 559 -4.02 -32.07 23.81
C THR A 559 -3.62 -30.72 23.20
N LEU A 560 -4.30 -29.65 23.60
CA LEU A 560 -3.95 -28.27 23.26
C LEU A 560 -4.41 -27.33 24.38
N ASN A 561 -3.51 -26.53 24.95
CA ASN A 561 -3.83 -25.58 26.02
C ASN A 561 -3.90 -24.14 25.47
N ILE A 562 -5.12 -23.65 25.26
CA ILE A 562 -5.40 -22.27 24.81
C ILE A 562 -5.89 -21.34 25.93
N ARG A 563 -5.98 -21.80 27.18
CA ARG A 563 -6.51 -20.99 28.30
C ARG A 563 -5.76 -19.67 28.56
N PRO A 564 -4.45 -19.51 28.25
CA PRO A 564 -3.77 -18.21 28.31
C PRO A 564 -4.16 -17.24 27.19
N LEU A 565 -4.83 -17.69 26.12
CA LEU A 565 -5.10 -16.91 24.91
C LEU A 565 -6.41 -16.11 25.07
N LEU A 566 -6.32 -15.01 25.83
CA LEU A 566 -7.45 -14.12 26.11
C LEU A 566 -7.93 -13.37 24.85
N GLU A 567 -7.00 -13.11 23.93
CA GLU A 567 -7.22 -12.36 22.68
C GLU A 567 -7.72 -13.24 21.52
N LEU A 568 -7.93 -14.54 21.74
CA LEU A 568 -8.26 -15.51 20.69
C LEU A 568 -9.66 -15.26 20.09
N GLU A 569 -9.70 -14.96 18.79
CA GLU A 569 -10.91 -14.73 17.99
C GLU A 569 -11.28 -15.93 17.11
N ARG A 570 -10.29 -16.68 16.59
CA ARG A 570 -10.50 -17.89 15.78
C ARG A 570 -9.64 -19.06 16.25
N LEU A 571 -10.28 -20.22 16.39
CA LEU A 571 -9.62 -21.51 16.56
C LEU A 571 -10.08 -22.50 15.47
N GLU A 572 -9.13 -23.02 14.70
CA GLU A 572 -9.33 -24.16 13.79
C GLU A 572 -8.52 -25.37 14.27
N ILE A 573 -9.23 -26.42 14.64
CA ILE A 573 -8.75 -27.69 15.20
C ILE A 573 -9.45 -28.89 14.54
N SER A 574 -9.91 -28.74 13.30
CA SER A 574 -10.57 -29.77 12.49
C SER A 574 -9.61 -30.92 12.18
N GLU A 575 -10.09 -32.16 12.09
CA GLU A 575 -9.26 -33.35 11.86
C GLU A 575 -8.09 -33.46 12.89
N THR A 576 -8.42 -33.37 14.18
CA THR A 576 -7.47 -33.59 15.29
C THR A 576 -7.96 -34.67 16.28
N ASP A 577 -7.02 -35.24 17.04
CA ASP A 577 -7.28 -36.26 18.07
C ASP A 577 -7.69 -35.68 19.45
N LEU A 578 -7.98 -34.39 19.52
CA LEU A 578 -8.39 -33.71 20.75
C LEU A 578 -9.67 -34.34 21.32
N THR A 579 -9.67 -34.66 22.61
CA THR A 579 -10.85 -35.22 23.31
C THR A 579 -11.72 -34.16 23.98
N THR A 580 -11.12 -33.03 24.35
CA THR A 580 -11.78 -31.86 24.96
C THR A 580 -11.05 -30.58 24.55
N ILE A 581 -11.72 -29.42 24.61
CA ILE A 581 -11.09 -28.11 24.46
C ILE A 581 -11.68 -27.10 25.46
N ASP A 582 -10.81 -26.43 26.20
CA ASP A 582 -11.17 -25.38 27.17
C ASP A 582 -10.75 -24.01 26.62
N PHE A 583 -11.75 -23.24 26.20
CA PHE A 583 -11.66 -21.86 25.73
C PHE A 583 -12.37 -20.91 26.71
N SER A 584 -12.51 -21.30 27.98
CA SER A 584 -13.28 -20.56 29.00
C SER A 584 -12.79 -19.14 29.28
N GLN A 585 -11.54 -18.83 28.91
CA GLN A 585 -10.92 -17.52 29.05
C GLN A 585 -10.90 -16.70 27.75
N SER A 586 -11.13 -17.33 26.60
CA SER A 586 -11.07 -16.72 25.27
C SER A 586 -12.38 -16.00 24.94
N GLN A 587 -12.65 -14.90 25.66
CA GLN A 587 -13.94 -14.19 25.61
C GLN A 587 -14.26 -13.55 24.25
N LYS A 588 -13.28 -13.44 23.35
CA LYS A 588 -13.40 -12.88 22.00
C LYS A 588 -13.71 -13.91 20.90
N ILE A 589 -13.78 -15.21 21.23
CA ILE A 589 -13.85 -16.28 20.23
C ILE A 589 -15.12 -16.19 19.36
N ALA A 590 -14.95 -15.78 18.11
CA ALA A 590 -15.99 -15.66 17.10
C ALA A 590 -16.07 -16.89 16.18
N ALA A 591 -14.97 -17.64 16.05
CA ALA A 591 -14.89 -18.85 15.21
C ALA A 591 -14.29 -20.05 15.96
N LEU A 592 -15.02 -21.17 15.96
CA LEU A 592 -14.59 -22.45 16.51
C LEU A 592 -14.88 -23.57 15.50
N LEU A 593 -13.87 -23.94 14.71
CA LEU A 593 -13.98 -24.96 13.68
C LEU A 593 -13.23 -26.23 14.13
N ALA A 594 -13.95 -27.34 14.27
CA ALA A 594 -13.45 -28.62 14.76
C ALA A 594 -14.04 -29.82 13.99
N GLY A 595 -14.52 -29.62 12.75
CA GLY A 595 -15.06 -30.67 11.90
C GLY A 595 -14.12 -31.86 11.74
N ASN A 596 -14.68 -33.06 11.66
CA ASN A 596 -13.95 -34.33 11.54
C ASN A 596 -12.96 -34.65 12.68
N SER A 597 -12.94 -33.88 13.79
CA SER A 597 -12.19 -34.23 15.00
C SER A 597 -12.91 -35.31 15.80
N THR A 598 -12.86 -36.54 15.28
CA THR A 598 -13.72 -37.67 15.68
C THR A 598 -13.54 -38.14 17.12
N GLN A 599 -12.58 -37.63 17.89
CA GLN A 599 -12.41 -37.92 19.32
C GLN A 599 -12.99 -36.84 20.25
N LEU A 600 -13.32 -35.65 19.73
CA LEU A 600 -13.74 -34.49 20.51
C LEU A 600 -15.14 -34.70 21.10
N ARG A 601 -15.26 -34.63 22.42
CA ARG A 601 -16.46 -35.01 23.19
C ARG A 601 -17.06 -33.86 24.01
N THR A 602 -16.25 -32.91 24.44
CA THR A 602 -16.67 -31.86 25.38
C THR A 602 -16.07 -30.52 25.03
N LEU A 603 -16.87 -29.47 25.15
CA LEU A 603 -16.47 -28.08 24.97
C LEU A 603 -16.60 -27.33 26.29
N HIS A 604 -15.59 -26.53 26.66
CA HIS A 604 -15.61 -25.75 27.90
C HIS A 604 -15.33 -24.27 27.62
N GLY A 605 -16.38 -23.48 27.37
CA GLY A 605 -16.26 -22.03 27.21
C GLY A 605 -17.56 -21.33 26.78
N PRO A 606 -17.52 -20.01 26.60
CA PRO A 606 -18.70 -19.21 26.26
C PRO A 606 -19.09 -19.38 24.79
N LEU A 607 -20.29 -19.91 24.53
CA LEU A 607 -20.81 -20.05 23.15
C LEU A 607 -21.35 -18.72 22.58
N LEU A 608 -21.78 -17.78 23.43
CA LEU A 608 -22.46 -16.54 23.04
C LEU A 608 -21.70 -15.63 22.04
N PRO A 609 -20.35 -15.50 22.07
CA PRO A 609 -19.63 -14.65 21.11
C PRO A 609 -19.47 -15.30 19.71
N ILE A 610 -19.66 -16.61 19.60
CA ILE A 610 -19.38 -17.39 18.40
C ILE A 610 -20.38 -17.04 17.27
N LYS A 611 -19.89 -16.99 16.03
CA LYS A 611 -20.67 -16.77 14.80
C LYS A 611 -20.37 -17.81 13.73
N GLU A 612 -19.20 -18.45 13.81
CA GLU A 612 -18.80 -19.57 12.97
C GLU A 612 -18.53 -20.76 13.89
N ILE A 613 -19.36 -21.81 13.81
CA ILE A 613 -19.14 -23.05 14.57
C ILE A 613 -19.20 -24.24 13.63
N ASP A 614 -18.18 -25.10 13.66
CA ASP A 614 -18.21 -26.40 12.99
C ASP A 614 -17.82 -27.49 13.97
N LEU A 615 -18.75 -28.41 14.20
CA LEU A 615 -18.58 -29.58 15.05
C LEU A 615 -18.93 -30.86 14.27
N SER A 616 -18.95 -30.80 12.94
CA SER A 616 -19.30 -31.91 12.05
C SER A 616 -18.50 -33.17 12.38
N HIS A 617 -19.16 -34.31 12.49
CA HIS A 617 -18.57 -35.63 12.82
C HIS A 617 -17.75 -35.70 14.14
N THR A 618 -17.87 -34.70 15.03
CA THR A 618 -17.35 -34.77 16.41
C THR A 618 -18.35 -35.45 17.35
N ARG A 619 -17.88 -36.00 18.47
CA ARG A 619 -18.70 -36.66 19.51
C ARG A 619 -19.27 -35.71 20.57
N VAL A 620 -19.17 -34.40 20.38
CA VAL A 620 -19.85 -33.38 21.21
C VAL A 620 -21.37 -33.56 21.06
N THR A 621 -22.10 -33.66 22.17
CA THR A 621 -23.56 -33.96 22.18
C THR A 621 -24.38 -32.98 23.03
N ASP A 622 -23.68 -32.09 23.73
CA ASP A 622 -24.12 -31.08 24.69
C ASP A 622 -24.46 -29.72 24.02
N ILE A 623 -24.50 -29.67 22.69
CA ILE A 623 -24.79 -28.49 21.87
C ILE A 623 -26.11 -28.70 21.11
N ASP A 624 -27.13 -27.88 21.41
CA ASP A 624 -28.37 -27.83 20.62
C ASP A 624 -28.24 -26.80 19.49
N PHE A 625 -28.06 -27.30 18.27
CA PHE A 625 -27.97 -26.52 17.04
C PHE A 625 -29.27 -25.79 16.66
N ASN A 626 -30.38 -25.98 17.40
CA ASN A 626 -31.62 -25.22 17.24
C ASN A 626 -31.71 -23.99 18.18
N GLN A 627 -30.75 -23.81 19.11
CA GLN A 627 -30.82 -22.79 20.16
C GLN A 627 -29.59 -21.86 20.24
N LEU A 628 -28.68 -21.92 19.26
CA LEU A 628 -27.56 -20.98 19.13
C LEU A 628 -28.08 -19.52 18.96
N GLN A 629 -27.21 -18.53 19.11
CA GLN A 629 -27.55 -17.13 18.84
C GLN A 629 -27.99 -16.88 17.39
N GLU A 630 -28.84 -15.86 17.16
CA GLU A 630 -29.36 -15.50 15.83
C GLU A 630 -28.28 -14.92 14.89
N GLY A 631 -27.13 -14.56 15.44
CA GLY A 631 -25.97 -14.00 14.73
C GLY A 631 -25.05 -15.01 14.05
N MET A 632 -25.44 -16.29 13.93
CA MET A 632 -24.63 -17.30 13.25
C MET A 632 -24.52 -17.03 11.74
N VAL A 633 -23.31 -17.24 11.22
CA VAL A 633 -22.89 -17.08 9.82
C VAL A 633 -22.45 -18.42 9.22
N LEU A 634 -21.84 -19.30 10.01
CA LEU A 634 -21.49 -20.67 9.62
C LEU A 634 -21.93 -21.65 10.70
N ILE A 635 -22.66 -22.70 10.30
CA ILE A 635 -23.04 -23.83 11.17
C ILE A 635 -22.61 -25.13 10.48
N GLY A 636 -21.70 -25.86 11.12
CA GLY A 636 -21.33 -27.23 10.79
C GLY A 636 -21.83 -28.19 11.86
N ALA A 637 -22.78 -29.03 11.49
CA ALA A 637 -23.47 -29.99 12.34
C ALA A 637 -23.71 -31.32 11.61
N SER A 638 -22.87 -31.66 10.62
CA SER A 638 -22.96 -32.94 9.92
C SER A 638 -22.64 -34.11 10.85
N GLY A 639 -23.21 -35.30 10.62
CA GLY A 639 -22.92 -36.50 11.42
C GLY A 639 -23.39 -36.43 12.88
N LYS A 640 -24.32 -35.52 13.22
CA LYS A 640 -24.80 -35.29 14.60
C LYS A 640 -26.02 -36.12 15.00
N GLY A 641 -26.64 -36.83 14.07
CA GLY A 641 -27.88 -37.58 14.32
C GLY A 641 -29.12 -36.70 14.48
N LEU A 642 -29.07 -35.46 13.96
CA LEU A 642 -30.19 -34.51 14.02
C LEU A 642 -31.38 -35.01 13.22
N THR A 643 -32.57 -34.99 13.81
CA THR A 643 -33.85 -35.29 13.13
C THR A 643 -34.60 -34.04 12.67
N GLN A 644 -34.26 -32.87 13.22
CA GLN A 644 -34.81 -31.56 12.89
C GLN A 644 -33.72 -30.48 13.01
N PHE A 645 -33.81 -29.45 12.17
CA PHE A 645 -32.95 -28.26 12.21
C PHE A 645 -33.73 -26.99 11.86
N ASN A 646 -33.83 -26.05 12.79
CA ASN A 646 -34.56 -24.79 12.62
C ASN A 646 -33.67 -23.67 12.04
N ALA A 647 -33.41 -23.72 10.73
CA ALA A 647 -32.58 -22.72 10.05
C ALA A 647 -33.15 -21.29 10.11
N ALA A 648 -34.46 -21.12 10.33
CA ALA A 648 -35.11 -19.81 10.40
C ALA A 648 -34.67 -18.94 11.59
N ARG A 649 -33.96 -19.52 12.57
CA ARG A 649 -33.30 -18.78 13.65
C ARG A 649 -32.05 -18.02 13.20
N TYR A 650 -31.50 -18.31 12.02
CA TYR A 650 -30.17 -17.85 11.57
C TYR A 650 -30.25 -17.05 10.26
N PRO A 651 -30.87 -15.86 10.23
CA PRO A 651 -31.08 -15.10 8.99
C PRO A 651 -29.79 -14.61 8.32
N ASN A 652 -28.66 -14.63 9.04
CA ASN A 652 -27.33 -14.25 8.54
C ASN A 652 -26.50 -15.46 8.07
N LEU A 653 -27.06 -16.67 8.05
CA LEU A 653 -26.36 -17.91 7.72
C LEU A 653 -25.92 -17.92 6.25
N ARG A 654 -24.62 -18.17 6.04
CA ARG A 654 -23.95 -18.23 4.72
C ARG A 654 -23.44 -19.62 4.39
N THR A 655 -23.16 -20.44 5.39
CA THR A 655 -22.60 -21.78 5.20
C THR A 655 -23.29 -22.75 6.15
N LEU A 656 -23.90 -23.80 5.61
CA LEU A 656 -24.56 -24.85 6.38
C LEU A 656 -24.05 -26.22 5.96
N TYR A 657 -23.25 -26.85 6.83
CA TYR A 657 -22.96 -28.29 6.73
C TYR A 657 -23.90 -29.02 7.69
N ILE A 658 -24.81 -29.82 7.14
CA ILE A 658 -25.87 -30.54 7.87
C ILE A 658 -26.03 -32.00 7.38
N ALA A 659 -25.00 -32.52 6.71
CA ALA A 659 -24.94 -33.85 6.13
C ALA A 659 -25.00 -35.00 7.16
N ASP A 660 -25.18 -36.23 6.69
CA ASP A 660 -25.06 -37.45 7.52
C ASP A 660 -25.94 -37.42 8.79
N ASN A 661 -27.16 -36.94 8.62
CA ASN A 661 -28.15 -36.73 9.67
C ASN A 661 -29.45 -37.49 9.33
N ALA A 662 -30.50 -37.30 10.14
CA ALA A 662 -31.80 -37.93 9.98
C ALA A 662 -32.91 -36.91 9.64
N LEU A 663 -32.56 -35.78 9.01
CA LEU A 663 -33.52 -34.76 8.64
C LEU A 663 -34.51 -35.29 7.59
N THR A 664 -35.80 -35.13 7.86
CA THR A 664 -36.90 -35.44 6.92
C THR A 664 -37.42 -34.20 6.19
N SER A 665 -37.13 -33.02 6.73
CA SER A 665 -37.46 -31.71 6.17
C SER A 665 -36.39 -30.69 6.55
N LEU A 666 -36.05 -29.79 5.63
CA LEU A 666 -35.16 -28.64 5.86
C LEU A 666 -35.80 -27.41 5.20
N THR A 667 -35.95 -26.31 5.93
CA THR A 667 -36.63 -25.10 5.45
C THR A 667 -35.67 -23.91 5.51
N LEU A 668 -35.27 -23.41 4.34
CA LEU A 668 -34.21 -22.40 4.20
C LEU A 668 -34.73 -21.02 3.74
N SER A 669 -36.05 -20.84 3.74
CA SER A 669 -36.74 -19.63 3.24
C SER A 669 -36.45 -18.33 4.00
N HIS A 670 -35.73 -18.43 5.12
CA HIS A 670 -35.31 -17.32 5.97
C HIS A 670 -33.79 -17.04 5.87
N ASN A 671 -33.08 -17.74 4.99
CA ASN A 671 -31.61 -17.69 4.87
C ASN A 671 -31.16 -17.17 3.48
N PRO A 672 -31.58 -15.94 3.06
CA PRO A 672 -31.33 -15.45 1.70
C PRO A 672 -29.86 -15.14 1.40
N GLN A 673 -28.98 -15.15 2.41
CA GLN A 673 -27.52 -15.00 2.26
C GLN A 673 -26.77 -16.34 2.19
N LEU A 674 -27.47 -17.48 2.13
CA LEU A 674 -26.83 -18.80 2.07
C LEU A 674 -26.01 -18.94 0.77
N LEU A 675 -24.71 -19.22 0.91
CA LEU A 675 -23.75 -19.35 -0.20
C LEU A 675 -23.36 -20.83 -0.45
N LEU A 676 -23.32 -21.65 0.61
CA LEU A 676 -23.02 -23.08 0.53
C LEU A 676 -24.01 -23.88 1.39
N LEU A 677 -24.56 -24.95 0.81
CA LEU A 677 -25.37 -25.95 1.49
C LEU A 677 -24.84 -27.36 1.23
N ASP A 678 -24.43 -28.05 2.30
CA ASP A 678 -24.18 -29.48 2.30
C ASP A 678 -25.22 -30.18 3.18
N ALA A 679 -26.19 -30.82 2.54
CA ALA A 679 -27.30 -31.55 3.15
C ALA A 679 -27.34 -33.04 2.75
N LYS A 680 -26.22 -33.60 2.25
CA LYS A 680 -26.18 -35.00 1.78
C LYS A 680 -26.49 -36.03 2.88
N ASN A 681 -26.73 -37.28 2.50
CA ASN A 681 -26.94 -38.40 3.45
C ASN A 681 -27.99 -38.07 4.53
N ASN A 682 -29.15 -37.58 4.09
CA ASN A 682 -30.30 -37.27 4.95
C ASN A 682 -31.55 -38.04 4.44
N GLN A 683 -32.74 -37.67 4.90
CA GLN A 683 -34.01 -38.30 4.52
C GLN A 683 -35.00 -37.29 3.91
N LEU A 684 -34.50 -36.19 3.34
CA LEU A 684 -35.30 -35.11 2.78
C LEU A 684 -36.12 -35.62 1.59
N ALA A 685 -37.45 -35.43 1.64
CA ALA A 685 -38.36 -35.82 0.56
C ALA A 685 -38.51 -34.74 -0.53
N GLN A 686 -38.27 -33.48 -0.17
CA GLN A 686 -38.30 -32.29 -1.03
C GLN A 686 -37.28 -31.27 -0.51
N LEU A 687 -36.79 -30.38 -1.37
CA LEU A 687 -35.92 -29.26 -1.00
C LEU A 687 -36.31 -28.00 -1.79
N ASP A 688 -36.69 -26.94 -1.08
CA ASP A 688 -37.04 -25.64 -1.66
C ASP A 688 -35.92 -24.63 -1.36
N LEU A 689 -35.29 -24.14 -2.43
CA LEU A 689 -34.22 -23.14 -2.44
C LEU A 689 -34.63 -21.88 -3.21
N SER A 690 -35.92 -21.72 -3.53
CA SER A 690 -36.46 -20.58 -4.29
C SER A 690 -36.16 -19.22 -3.65
N ALA A 691 -35.94 -19.20 -2.33
CA ALA A 691 -35.61 -18.03 -1.52
C ALA A 691 -34.10 -17.87 -1.22
N ASN A 692 -33.23 -18.67 -1.86
CA ASN A 692 -31.78 -18.67 -1.62
C ASN A 692 -30.98 -18.29 -2.90
N PRO A 693 -31.17 -17.08 -3.47
CA PRO A 693 -30.61 -16.71 -4.78
C PRO A 693 -29.08 -16.60 -4.80
N GLU A 694 -28.45 -16.30 -3.66
CA GLU A 694 -27.00 -16.17 -3.54
C GLU A 694 -26.26 -17.52 -3.41
N LEU A 695 -26.99 -18.64 -3.35
CA LEU A 695 -26.41 -19.99 -3.23
C LEU A 695 -25.52 -20.30 -4.43
N ALA A 696 -24.27 -20.66 -4.15
CA ALA A 696 -23.23 -20.93 -5.14
C ALA A 696 -22.80 -22.41 -5.18
N ASP A 697 -22.98 -23.13 -4.08
CA ASP A 697 -22.58 -24.53 -3.92
C ASP A 697 -23.68 -25.33 -3.20
N LEU A 698 -24.03 -26.50 -3.74
CA LEU A 698 -25.14 -27.33 -3.30
C LEU A 698 -24.79 -28.82 -3.43
N ASP A 699 -24.66 -29.49 -2.29
CA ASP A 699 -24.70 -30.94 -2.18
C ASP A 699 -25.95 -31.37 -1.39
N ALA A 700 -26.86 -32.07 -2.05
CA ALA A 700 -28.01 -32.74 -1.44
C ALA A 700 -28.11 -34.20 -1.89
N ALA A 701 -26.97 -34.83 -2.19
CA ALA A 701 -26.88 -36.23 -2.60
C ALA A 701 -27.43 -37.19 -1.55
N HIS A 702 -27.73 -38.44 -1.94
CA HIS A 702 -28.11 -39.52 -1.02
C HIS A 702 -29.26 -39.15 -0.07
N ASN A 703 -30.34 -38.58 -0.62
CA ASN A 703 -31.54 -38.20 0.10
C ASN A 703 -32.76 -39.00 -0.43
N ARG A 704 -33.98 -38.49 -0.29
CA ARG A 704 -35.20 -39.04 -0.89
C ARG A 704 -35.93 -38.00 -1.74
N LEU A 705 -35.19 -37.05 -2.32
CA LEU A 705 -35.76 -35.90 -3.02
C LEU A 705 -36.58 -36.36 -4.21
N THR A 706 -37.86 -36.00 -4.19
CA THR A 706 -38.83 -36.20 -5.29
C THR A 706 -39.08 -34.92 -6.08
N SER A 707 -38.68 -33.77 -5.53
CA SER A 707 -38.68 -32.46 -6.18
C SER A 707 -37.63 -31.54 -5.53
N VAL A 708 -36.93 -30.77 -6.35
CA VAL A 708 -36.11 -29.62 -5.93
C VAL A 708 -36.67 -28.36 -6.59
N GLN A 709 -36.64 -27.23 -5.90
CA GLN A 709 -36.96 -25.91 -6.47
C GLN A 709 -35.75 -24.99 -6.28
N LEU A 710 -35.34 -24.29 -7.34
CA LEU A 710 -34.20 -23.37 -7.34
C LEU A 710 -34.67 -21.92 -7.45
N ALA A 711 -33.83 -20.97 -7.02
CA ALA A 711 -34.10 -19.55 -7.17
C ALA A 711 -33.87 -19.08 -8.62
N GLU A 712 -34.75 -18.20 -9.12
CA GLU A 712 -34.61 -17.54 -10.42
C GLU A 712 -33.30 -16.75 -10.51
N GLY A 713 -32.51 -17.03 -11.56
CA GLY A 713 -31.20 -16.39 -11.77
C GLY A 713 -30.13 -16.79 -10.74
N SER A 714 -30.22 -17.98 -10.16
CA SER A 714 -29.33 -18.47 -9.10
C SER A 714 -27.83 -18.40 -9.45
N ARG A 715 -27.01 -18.15 -8.43
CA ARG A 715 -25.53 -18.13 -8.51
C ARG A 715 -24.88 -19.52 -8.46
N LEU A 716 -25.67 -20.60 -8.44
CA LEU A 716 -25.16 -21.97 -8.36
C LEU A 716 -24.08 -22.21 -9.43
N SER A 717 -22.91 -22.63 -8.96
CA SER A 717 -21.73 -23.00 -9.76
C SER A 717 -21.56 -24.52 -9.83
N PHE A 718 -21.98 -25.22 -8.77
CA PHE A 718 -21.97 -26.68 -8.64
C PHE A 718 -23.31 -27.16 -8.09
N ILE A 719 -23.84 -28.27 -8.62
CA ILE A 719 -25.09 -28.88 -8.16
C ILE A 719 -24.91 -30.41 -8.08
N VAL A 720 -25.02 -30.97 -6.86
CA VAL A 720 -25.01 -32.42 -6.63
C VAL A 720 -26.33 -32.86 -6.02
N LEU A 721 -27.15 -33.58 -6.81
CA LEU A 721 -28.43 -34.17 -6.43
C LEU A 721 -28.46 -35.70 -6.64
N SER A 722 -27.29 -36.31 -6.81
CA SER A 722 -27.15 -37.74 -7.09
C SER A 722 -27.73 -38.65 -5.99
N HIS A 723 -28.08 -39.89 -6.33
CA HIS A 723 -28.68 -40.87 -5.42
C HIS A 723 -29.96 -40.36 -4.70
N ASN A 724 -30.94 -39.89 -5.46
CA ASN A 724 -32.22 -39.40 -4.95
C ASN A 724 -33.42 -40.13 -5.60
N GLN A 725 -34.63 -39.54 -5.57
CA GLN A 725 -35.87 -40.12 -6.13
C GLN A 725 -36.52 -39.19 -7.17
N LEU A 726 -35.72 -38.33 -7.81
CA LEU A 726 -36.17 -37.36 -8.81
C LEU A 726 -36.59 -38.10 -10.09
N LYS A 727 -37.78 -37.78 -10.60
CA LYS A 727 -38.29 -38.24 -11.91
C LYS A 727 -38.24 -37.16 -12.97
N ASP A 728 -38.40 -35.93 -12.53
CA ASP A 728 -38.40 -34.72 -13.31
C ASP A 728 -37.63 -33.70 -12.47
N VAL A 729 -36.69 -32.98 -13.08
CA VAL A 729 -35.97 -31.89 -12.40
C VAL A 729 -35.79 -30.72 -13.36
N ASP A 730 -36.06 -29.52 -12.86
CA ASP A 730 -35.85 -28.27 -13.58
C ASP A 730 -34.61 -27.57 -13.01
N LEU A 731 -33.59 -27.44 -13.85
CA LEU A 731 -32.34 -26.75 -13.53
C LEU A 731 -32.22 -25.40 -14.26
N SER A 732 -33.19 -25.04 -15.11
CA SER A 732 -33.13 -23.81 -15.93
C SER A 732 -32.88 -22.50 -15.16
N PRO A 733 -33.28 -22.33 -13.87
CA PRO A 733 -32.92 -21.14 -13.09
C PRO A 733 -31.42 -20.98 -12.80
N ALA A 734 -30.63 -22.05 -12.86
CA ALA A 734 -29.21 -22.10 -12.47
C ALA A 734 -28.25 -21.66 -13.59
N VAL A 735 -28.52 -20.51 -14.22
CA VAL A 735 -27.86 -20.03 -15.45
C VAL A 735 -26.32 -19.90 -15.40
N ASN A 736 -25.74 -19.90 -14.19
CA ASN A 736 -24.30 -19.77 -13.92
C ASN A 736 -23.57 -21.11 -13.70
N VAL A 737 -24.28 -22.24 -13.64
CA VAL A 737 -23.70 -23.52 -13.22
C VAL A 737 -22.65 -24.03 -14.20
N PHE A 738 -21.56 -24.59 -13.65
CA PHE A 738 -20.48 -25.21 -14.40
C PHE A 738 -20.63 -26.73 -14.43
N ASP A 739 -20.91 -27.36 -13.28
CA ASP A 739 -20.89 -28.81 -13.16
C ASP A 739 -22.14 -29.33 -12.42
N VAL A 740 -22.77 -30.38 -12.97
CA VAL A 740 -24.06 -30.91 -12.51
C VAL A 740 -24.01 -32.44 -12.39
N GLU A 741 -24.28 -32.95 -11.18
CA GLU A 741 -24.32 -34.37 -10.83
C GLU A 741 -25.74 -34.76 -10.37
N VAL A 742 -26.49 -35.50 -11.21
CA VAL A 742 -27.85 -35.99 -10.88
C VAL A 742 -27.97 -37.52 -11.00
N GLN A 743 -26.84 -38.22 -11.19
CA GLN A 743 -26.76 -39.66 -11.42
C GLN A 743 -27.40 -40.52 -10.32
N ASN A 744 -27.90 -41.70 -10.66
CA ASN A 744 -28.67 -42.60 -9.79
C ASN A 744 -29.98 -41.97 -9.28
N ASN A 745 -30.75 -41.35 -10.18
CA ASN A 745 -32.13 -40.92 -9.96
C ASN A 745 -33.04 -41.58 -11.00
N PRO A 746 -34.32 -41.89 -10.70
CA PRO A 746 -35.27 -42.40 -11.68
C PRO A 746 -35.78 -41.33 -12.67
N LEU A 747 -34.87 -40.48 -13.18
CA LEU A 747 -35.20 -39.35 -14.08
C LEU A 747 -35.73 -39.88 -15.41
N VAL A 748 -36.91 -39.38 -15.80
CA VAL A 748 -37.55 -39.56 -17.11
C VAL A 748 -37.44 -38.27 -17.93
N ASN A 749 -37.35 -37.11 -17.26
CA ASN A 749 -37.14 -35.81 -17.87
C ASN A 749 -36.13 -34.96 -17.07
N ILE A 750 -35.40 -34.08 -17.76
CA ILE A 750 -34.53 -33.06 -17.14
C ILE A 750 -34.50 -31.80 -18.01
N GLU A 751 -34.84 -30.66 -17.41
CA GLU A 751 -34.87 -29.35 -18.10
C GLU A 751 -33.54 -28.62 -17.87
N LEU A 752 -32.86 -28.28 -18.98
CA LEU A 752 -31.48 -27.78 -19.05
C LEU A 752 -31.37 -26.46 -19.85
N SER A 753 -32.47 -25.93 -20.37
CA SER A 753 -32.47 -24.65 -21.08
C SER A 753 -31.99 -23.53 -20.15
N GLY A 754 -31.25 -22.56 -20.69
CA GLY A 754 -30.66 -21.48 -19.88
C GLY A 754 -29.33 -21.78 -19.19
N LEU A 755 -28.88 -23.05 -19.10
CA LEU A 755 -27.58 -23.44 -18.54
C LEU A 755 -26.38 -23.07 -19.45
N ARG A 756 -26.11 -21.76 -19.56
CA ARG A 756 -25.16 -21.18 -20.54
C ARG A 756 -23.68 -21.34 -20.20
N GLN A 757 -23.35 -21.80 -18.99
CA GLN A 757 -21.97 -21.95 -18.51
C GLN A 757 -21.55 -23.40 -18.26
N LEU A 758 -22.48 -24.35 -18.45
CA LEU A 758 -22.29 -25.75 -18.14
C LEU A 758 -21.07 -26.34 -18.88
N ARG A 759 -20.34 -27.21 -18.20
CA ARG A 759 -19.06 -27.82 -18.59
C ARG A 759 -19.16 -29.33 -18.53
N THR A 760 -19.61 -29.86 -17.39
CA THR A 760 -19.82 -31.30 -17.16
C THR A 760 -21.25 -31.59 -16.69
N LEU A 761 -21.78 -32.75 -17.08
CA LEU A 761 -23.10 -33.24 -16.68
C LEU A 761 -23.04 -34.76 -16.49
N ASP A 762 -23.50 -35.25 -15.33
CA ASP A 762 -23.68 -36.69 -15.07
C ASP A 762 -25.14 -37.03 -14.80
N VAL A 763 -25.77 -37.73 -15.77
CA VAL A 763 -27.15 -38.25 -15.71
C VAL A 763 -27.17 -39.78 -15.65
N SER A 764 -26.04 -40.41 -15.33
CA SER A 764 -25.87 -41.87 -15.40
C SER A 764 -26.81 -42.63 -14.44
N ASN A 765 -27.21 -43.85 -14.82
CA ASN A 765 -28.11 -44.70 -14.03
C ASN A 765 -29.48 -44.06 -13.79
N SER A 766 -30.11 -43.58 -14.88
CA SER A 766 -31.44 -42.97 -14.89
C SER A 766 -32.35 -43.62 -15.95
N ASP A 767 -33.61 -43.19 -16.05
CA ASP A 767 -34.62 -43.74 -16.95
C ASP A 767 -34.84 -42.89 -18.22
N LEU A 768 -33.92 -41.96 -18.54
CA LEU A 768 -34.06 -40.97 -19.63
C LEU A 768 -34.15 -41.66 -21.00
N VAL A 769 -35.12 -41.24 -21.81
CA VAL A 769 -35.32 -41.70 -23.20
C VAL A 769 -34.85 -40.65 -24.22
N ASP A 770 -34.86 -39.38 -23.82
CA ASP A 770 -34.39 -38.23 -24.59
C ASP A 770 -33.55 -37.30 -23.69
N LEU A 771 -32.78 -36.38 -24.29
CA LEU A 771 -31.94 -35.41 -23.58
C LEU A 771 -31.59 -34.23 -24.49
N ASP A 772 -32.13 -33.05 -24.20
CA ASP A 772 -31.74 -31.80 -24.89
C ASP A 772 -30.29 -31.43 -24.54
N THR A 773 -29.36 -31.78 -25.44
CA THR A 773 -27.94 -31.57 -25.21
C THR A 773 -27.58 -30.09 -25.05
N PRO A 774 -26.85 -29.69 -23.98
CA PRO A 774 -26.48 -28.31 -23.74
C PRO A 774 -25.67 -27.70 -24.90
N THR A 775 -26.22 -26.69 -25.56
CA THR A 775 -25.57 -25.99 -26.68
C THR A 775 -24.49 -24.98 -26.24
N ALA A 776 -24.06 -25.04 -24.98
CA ALA A 776 -23.06 -24.12 -24.42
C ALA A 776 -21.67 -24.42 -25.01
N ALA A 777 -20.94 -23.37 -25.42
CA ALA A 777 -19.58 -23.51 -25.95
C ALA A 777 -18.57 -24.04 -24.92
N SER A 778 -18.91 -23.94 -23.63
CA SER A 778 -18.17 -24.49 -22.49
C SER A 778 -18.42 -25.98 -22.23
N PHE A 779 -19.48 -26.57 -22.81
CA PHE A 779 -19.93 -27.91 -22.46
C PHE A 779 -19.08 -28.98 -23.16
N TRP A 780 -18.36 -29.81 -22.39
CA TRP A 780 -17.31 -30.68 -22.90
C TRP A 780 -17.33 -32.12 -22.37
N CYS A 781 -17.95 -32.43 -21.23
CA CYS A 781 -18.14 -33.81 -20.76
C CYS A 781 -19.61 -34.13 -20.46
N LEU A 782 -20.07 -35.27 -20.99
CA LEU A 782 -21.36 -35.88 -20.65
C LEU A 782 -21.16 -37.33 -20.21
N ARG A 783 -21.56 -37.65 -18.98
CA ARG A 783 -21.71 -39.02 -18.50
C ARG A 783 -23.18 -39.38 -18.46
N ALA A 784 -23.54 -40.49 -19.10
CA ALA A 784 -24.94 -40.90 -19.24
C ALA A 784 -25.10 -42.42 -19.34
N GLU A 785 -24.25 -43.18 -18.64
CA GLU A 785 -24.30 -44.64 -18.57
C GLU A 785 -25.69 -45.15 -18.16
N ASN A 786 -26.07 -46.36 -18.59
CA ASN A 786 -27.27 -47.06 -18.10
C ASN A 786 -28.60 -46.27 -18.19
N ASN A 787 -28.76 -45.44 -19.23
CA ASN A 787 -30.02 -44.77 -19.59
C ASN A 787 -30.82 -45.55 -20.65
N ARG A 788 -32.01 -45.06 -21.02
CA ARG A 788 -32.95 -45.67 -21.99
C ARG A 788 -33.02 -44.93 -23.34
N PHE A 789 -31.97 -44.20 -23.70
CA PHE A 789 -31.97 -43.30 -24.86
C PHE A 789 -32.40 -43.96 -26.16
N SER A 790 -33.13 -43.20 -26.98
CA SER A 790 -33.46 -43.62 -28.35
C SER A 790 -32.20 -43.84 -29.20
N THR A 791 -32.27 -44.74 -30.18
CA THR A 791 -31.16 -44.97 -31.14
C THR A 791 -30.76 -43.69 -31.87
N GLN A 792 -31.73 -42.83 -32.19
CA GLN A 792 -31.50 -41.53 -32.81
C GLN A 792 -30.68 -40.60 -31.92
N LEU A 793 -30.97 -40.54 -30.62
CA LEU A 793 -30.18 -39.74 -29.67
C LEU A 793 -28.78 -40.33 -29.47
N LEU A 794 -28.64 -41.66 -29.41
CA LEU A 794 -27.33 -42.31 -29.33
C LEU A 794 -26.46 -42.01 -30.57
N GLU A 795 -27.06 -41.96 -31.77
CA GLU A 795 -26.37 -41.53 -33.00
C GLU A 795 -25.97 -40.05 -32.96
N GLN A 796 -26.81 -39.17 -32.41
CA GLN A 796 -26.48 -37.74 -32.22
C GLN A 796 -25.34 -37.54 -31.19
N LEU A 797 -25.36 -38.27 -30.07
CA LEU A 797 -24.33 -38.19 -29.04
C LEU A 797 -23.00 -38.80 -29.50
N ALA A 798 -23.03 -39.84 -30.35
CA ALA A 798 -21.82 -40.38 -30.98
C ALA A 798 -21.13 -39.39 -31.95
N LEU A 799 -21.85 -38.38 -32.46
CA LEU A 799 -21.28 -37.28 -33.24
C LEU A 799 -20.70 -36.16 -32.34
N PHE A 800 -21.23 -35.99 -31.13
CA PHE A 800 -20.71 -35.05 -30.12
C PHE A 800 -19.32 -35.48 -29.62
N ASP A 801 -19.13 -36.78 -29.37
CA ASP A 801 -17.84 -37.37 -28.97
C ASP A 801 -16.74 -37.21 -30.04
N GLN A 802 -17.12 -37.17 -31.32
CA GLN A 802 -16.20 -36.95 -32.43
C GLN A 802 -15.78 -35.48 -32.62
N MET A 803 -16.30 -34.55 -31.79
CA MET A 803 -15.85 -33.16 -31.78
C MET A 803 -14.55 -33.02 -30.99
N LEU A 804 -13.54 -32.39 -31.61
CA LEU A 804 -12.21 -32.17 -31.01
C LEU A 804 -12.30 -31.52 -29.61
N GLY A 805 -12.06 -32.32 -28.57
CA GLY A 805 -12.01 -31.88 -27.18
C GLY A 805 -13.29 -32.09 -26.35
N LYS A 806 -14.21 -32.96 -26.79
CA LYS A 806 -15.36 -33.40 -25.98
C LYS A 806 -15.26 -34.88 -25.59
N VAL A 807 -15.95 -35.27 -24.52
CA VAL A 807 -15.95 -36.62 -23.94
C VAL A 807 -17.38 -37.07 -23.66
N PHE A 808 -17.77 -38.23 -24.18
CA PHE A 808 -19.08 -38.85 -23.92
C PHE A 808 -18.95 -40.28 -23.41
N LEU A 809 -19.46 -40.55 -22.20
CA LEU A 809 -19.33 -41.85 -21.54
C LEU A 809 -20.70 -42.54 -21.37
N THR A 810 -20.88 -43.69 -22.04
CA THR A 810 -22.05 -44.58 -21.90
C THR A 810 -21.70 -45.97 -21.36
N THR A 811 -20.41 -46.30 -21.23
CA THR A 811 -19.92 -47.62 -20.82
C THR A 811 -19.34 -47.57 -19.40
N PRO A 812 -19.84 -48.39 -18.45
CA PRO A 812 -19.39 -48.40 -17.06
C PRO A 812 -17.86 -48.47 -16.87
N MET A 813 -17.27 -47.36 -16.43
CA MET A 813 -15.85 -47.26 -16.10
C MET A 813 -15.57 -47.53 -14.61
N SER A 814 -14.32 -47.87 -14.28
CA SER A 814 -13.91 -48.16 -12.91
C SER A 814 -13.68 -46.87 -12.12
N LYS A 815 -14.17 -46.81 -10.86
CA LYS A 815 -14.12 -45.61 -10.00
C LYS A 815 -12.74 -44.93 -9.91
N SER A 816 -11.65 -45.67 -10.09
CA SER A 816 -10.27 -45.16 -10.08
C SER A 816 -9.83 -44.48 -11.38
N THR A 817 -10.72 -44.27 -12.35
CA THR A 817 -10.46 -43.53 -13.61
C THR A 817 -11.48 -42.42 -13.89
N LEU A 818 -12.60 -42.36 -13.16
CA LEU A 818 -13.71 -41.43 -13.46
C LEU A 818 -13.33 -39.94 -13.28
N ASN A 819 -12.58 -39.59 -12.24
CA ASN A 819 -12.22 -38.19 -11.98
C ASN A 819 -11.16 -37.66 -12.97
N ASP A 820 -10.34 -38.55 -13.52
CA ASP A 820 -9.11 -38.18 -14.24
C ASP A 820 -9.35 -37.83 -15.72
N GLU A 821 -10.57 -37.97 -16.24
CA GLU A 821 -10.91 -37.59 -17.62
C GLU A 821 -11.80 -36.34 -17.70
N CYS A 822 -12.85 -36.21 -16.87
CA CYS A 822 -13.75 -35.04 -16.89
C CYS A 822 -13.35 -33.90 -15.92
N HIS A 823 -12.26 -34.02 -15.16
CA HIS A 823 -11.73 -32.89 -14.37
C HIS A 823 -10.24 -32.59 -14.61
N ALA A 824 -9.46 -33.45 -15.29
CA ALA A 824 -8.02 -33.23 -15.56
C ALA A 824 -7.72 -32.25 -16.72
N HIS A 825 -8.71 -31.48 -17.16
CA HIS A 825 -8.56 -30.35 -18.10
C HIS A 825 -8.81 -28.99 -17.44
N LEU A 826 -8.77 -28.94 -16.10
CA LEU A 826 -8.61 -27.72 -15.28
C LEU A 826 -7.14 -27.53 -14.88
#